data_AF-A0A927TQH9-F1
#
_entry.id   AF-A0A927TQH9-F1
#
_cell.length_a   1.000
_cell.length_b   1.000
_cell.length_c   1.000
_cell.angle_alpha   90.00
_cell.angle_beta   90.00
_cell.angle_gamma   90.00
#
_symmetry.space_group_name_H-M   'P 1'
#
loop_
_entity.id
_entity.type
_entity.pdbx_description
1 polymer ?
#
loop_
_entity_poly.entity_id
_entity_poly.type
_entity_poly.pdbx_seq_one_letter_code
_entity_poly.pdbx_strand_id
1 'polypeptide(L)'
;MKRKDQKRYPKKIWLLAVLFIFGCWLTGCSGKHEKVSAPEGVVGDGELEGTIRETYSYGDNDGPGEYYVILPDQYDPGKYSYPSVYLMPYDGFHAGTYIEDGIAEYLAQIMQSEEAMDFVVILPAFLSGQDYDAMLPALVEDVETKYAVLSDARYRGILGANVGGYMAYEATLIGGSDLFYCVGAHMGAFAADTNPYRKKGSIAEAVKAFDKKPDCGYEYLSGHFFYLDAPNDDPATTAEGGSSEIGGGLQKRTNPLYQYGSSEYDKPDNTYVDFAVLDGRADRKFYLTYLSRSLGKYSECFTNGFYTAKIQPKTRTVACGEESLSGTVSVSFKEELSGFARQKEQAKITVIVADAEKKTEVASQEFVVSSKGESVSEFSILREDLGDLETAKILCRISLLGMEREVDEQTVVFLKEQVADGERSFLDLRGDWYFKAYKEYVDQSKNELDSIKGITPGVYESWNVIQPAFGWWDASFDESLQGDDNFAGFAWYVRRFELDPDFSKENLKLAVGYFDEANEVYVNGRLVGSTGMEFIKGIGVYDGSNPWDVKCVYDIDSSVLRYGKENTIAIRMCNSTGGGGWYDGPIGLYTEHSYAVMEENAGNRRFFTATYQPSVLNGVETAYRIYLPKDYMRKGDDNTYPVMFLLHGINSTGKSFEIDGIQSVLDEAIEKGQIDPMIVVMPDDPSKRSFWMGKYEKMVTKDLWQEITSGYRVSEEVSRHYVAGCSMGGAGAMHIGLKHPELFGGIISFYGAFPYTDVEKLATKMTKEQLAGYRLWMACGNEDLYDFYEAQENFSRLLTEKGVKHYHTVEDGIHGSSFYLPQFVKAVRYVQGK
;
A
#
# COMPACT_ATOMS: atom_id res chain seq x y z
N MET A 1 41.01 -3.86 47.92
CA MET A 1 41.92 -2.68 48.03
C MET A 1 41.22 -1.44 47.45
N LYS A 2 41.82 -0.24 47.56
CA LYS A 2 41.48 1.06 46.92
C LYS A 2 40.55 0.91 45.68
N ARG A 3 39.37 1.54 45.52
CA ARG A 3 38.74 2.79 45.99
C ARG A 3 39.32 4.09 45.37
N LYS A 4 38.42 4.92 44.82
CA LYS A 4 38.58 6.23 44.12
C LYS A 4 38.80 6.14 42.60
N ASP A 5 38.34 7.11 41.80
CA ASP A 5 37.82 8.46 42.16
C ASP A 5 36.38 8.80 41.67
N GLN A 6 35.81 9.87 42.23
CA GLN A 6 34.56 10.53 41.83
C GLN A 6 34.81 12.03 41.60
N LYS A 7 34.12 12.65 40.63
CA LYS A 7 33.72 14.08 40.53
C LYS A 7 33.04 14.31 39.15
N ARG A 8 32.03 15.19 38.96
CA ARG A 8 31.26 16.03 39.90
C ARG A 8 29.93 16.48 39.24
N TYR A 9 28.82 16.50 39.99
CA TYR A 9 27.61 17.29 39.68
C TYR A 9 27.78 18.76 40.16
N PRO A 10 27.02 19.74 39.63
CA PRO A 10 25.67 20.08 40.13
C PRO A 10 24.60 20.17 39.00
N LYS A 11 23.28 19.95 39.15
CA LYS A 11 22.26 20.11 40.22
C LYS A 11 21.69 21.51 40.46
N LYS A 12 20.42 21.73 40.05
CA LYS A 12 19.24 22.34 40.76
C LYS A 12 18.18 22.74 39.70
N ILE A 13 16.85 22.77 39.94
CA ILE A 13 15.97 22.76 41.14
C ILE A 13 14.68 21.97 40.73
N TRP A 14 14.11 21.01 41.51
CA TRP A 14 13.13 21.15 42.63
C TRP A 14 11.81 21.88 42.23
N LEU A 15 10.58 21.53 42.63
CA LEU A 15 9.93 20.55 43.57
C LEU A 15 9.28 19.40 42.72
N LEU A 16 8.14 18.68 42.90
CA LEU A 16 7.22 18.06 43.92
C LEU A 16 6.46 16.91 43.14
N ALA A 17 5.59 15.98 43.59
CA ALA A 17 5.05 15.43 44.86
C ALA A 17 4.53 13.97 44.59
N VAL A 18 4.14 13.18 45.62
CA VAL A 18 3.42 11.86 45.53
C VAL A 18 2.52 11.68 46.78
N LEU A 19 1.58 10.70 46.75
CA LEU A 19 0.61 10.20 47.79
C LEU A 19 -0.81 10.80 47.61
N PHE A 20 -1.93 10.08 47.74
CA PHE A 20 -2.37 8.89 48.51
C PHE A 20 -3.31 7.98 47.65
N ILE A 21 -3.65 6.70 47.91
CA ILE A 21 -3.20 5.64 48.85
C ILE A 21 -3.40 4.22 48.21
N PHE A 22 -4.18 3.28 48.78
CA PHE A 22 -4.30 1.87 48.34
C PHE A 22 -5.49 1.12 48.97
N GLY A 23 -6.16 0.25 48.20
CA GLY A 23 -6.49 -1.14 48.61
C GLY A 23 -7.76 -1.50 49.41
N CYS A 24 -8.55 -2.42 48.83
CA CYS A 24 -9.30 -3.55 49.44
C CYS A 24 -9.95 -4.33 48.28
N TRP A 25 -10.18 -5.64 48.22
CA TRP A 25 -9.72 -6.91 48.83
C TRP A 25 -10.67 -7.99 48.26
N LEU A 26 -10.34 -9.27 48.30
CA LEU A 26 -11.12 -10.32 47.60
C LEU A 26 -12.40 -10.76 48.34
N THR A 27 -13.53 -10.85 47.62
CA THR A 27 -14.55 -11.90 47.82
C THR A 27 -15.20 -12.27 46.49
N GLY A 28 -15.09 -13.52 46.05
CA GLY A 28 -15.88 -14.05 44.94
C GLY A 28 -17.16 -14.71 45.45
N CYS A 29 -18.27 -14.58 44.71
CA CYS A 29 -19.47 -15.41 44.93
C CYS A 29 -20.31 -15.48 43.64
N SER A 30 -20.91 -16.64 43.36
CA SER A 30 -21.77 -16.87 42.19
C SER A 30 -23.15 -16.22 42.35
N GLY A 31 -23.59 -15.44 41.36
CA GLY A 31 -24.93 -14.84 41.27
C GLY A 31 -25.55 -15.05 39.88
N LYS A 32 -26.88 -15.25 39.83
CA LYS A 32 -27.63 -15.52 38.60
C LYS A 32 -27.92 -14.22 37.83
N HIS A 33 -28.24 -14.34 36.53
CA HIS A 33 -28.87 -13.26 35.77
C HIS A 33 -30.13 -12.73 36.48
N GLU A 34 -30.20 -11.41 36.64
CA GLU A 34 -31.45 -10.67 36.79
C GLU A 34 -31.58 -9.66 35.65
N LYS A 35 -32.81 -9.31 35.26
CA LYS A 35 -33.07 -8.33 34.21
C LYS A 35 -32.86 -6.93 34.78
N VAL A 36 -31.95 -6.15 34.18
CA VAL A 36 -31.87 -4.72 34.45
C VAL A 36 -33.03 -4.02 33.75
N SER A 37 -33.87 -3.33 34.51
CA SER A 37 -34.82 -2.34 34.01
C SER A 37 -34.16 -0.96 34.00
N ALA A 38 -34.42 -0.14 32.97
CA ALA A 38 -33.89 1.22 32.89
C ALA A 38 -34.32 2.08 34.11
N PRO A 39 -33.43 2.91 34.68
CA PRO A 39 -33.79 3.89 35.70
C PRO A 39 -34.45 5.12 35.08
N GLU A 40 -35.56 5.58 35.66
CA GLU A 40 -36.20 6.83 35.23
C GLU A 40 -35.49 8.05 35.82
N GLY A 41 -34.88 8.87 34.95
CA GLY A 41 -34.65 10.30 35.17
C GLY A 41 -33.51 10.72 36.10
N VAL A 42 -32.56 11.50 35.54
CA VAL A 42 -32.31 12.90 35.92
C VAL A 42 -31.47 13.54 34.81
N VAL A 43 -31.85 14.74 34.36
CA VAL A 43 -31.04 15.55 33.43
C VAL A 43 -29.88 16.17 34.21
N GLY A 44 -28.66 16.03 33.69
CA GLY A 44 -27.49 16.75 34.21
C GLY A 44 -27.41 18.15 33.60
N ASP A 45 -27.80 19.20 34.33
CA ASP A 45 -27.63 20.59 33.92
C ASP A 45 -26.18 21.07 34.09
N GLY A 46 -25.25 20.39 33.42
CA GLY A 46 -23.85 20.78 33.29
C GLY A 46 -23.53 21.14 31.84
N GLU A 47 -23.01 22.36 31.62
CA GLU A 47 -22.32 22.67 30.37
C GLU A 47 -21.05 21.82 30.30
N LEU A 48 -20.96 20.94 29.30
CA LEU A 48 -19.84 20.04 29.10
C LEU A 48 -18.77 20.72 28.24
N GLU A 49 -17.53 20.72 28.73
CA GLU A 49 -16.41 21.51 28.20
C GLU A 49 -16.15 21.17 26.72
N GLY A 50 -16.19 22.20 25.86
CA GLY A 50 -16.06 22.05 24.41
C GLY A 50 -17.37 21.87 23.62
N THR A 51 -18.55 21.93 24.27
CA THR A 51 -19.86 21.82 23.59
C THR A 51 -20.76 23.05 23.79
N ILE A 52 -21.61 23.34 22.80
CA ILE A 52 -22.71 24.32 22.90
C ILE A 52 -24.04 23.57 22.92
N ARG A 53 -24.86 23.73 23.96
CA ARG A 53 -26.20 23.12 24.08
C ARG A 53 -27.24 24.02 23.39
N GLU A 54 -28.03 23.45 22.51
CA GLU A 54 -29.00 24.13 21.66
C GLU A 54 -30.39 23.49 21.73
N THR A 55 -31.42 24.30 21.47
CA THR A 55 -32.81 23.83 21.35
C THR A 55 -33.48 24.38 20.11
N TYR A 56 -34.34 23.57 19.50
CA TYR A 56 -35.10 23.90 18.29
C TYR A 56 -36.57 23.47 18.43
N SER A 57 -37.44 24.06 17.61
CA SER A 57 -38.88 23.75 17.61
C SER A 57 -39.18 22.66 16.59
N TYR A 58 -39.81 21.57 17.02
CA TYR A 58 -40.34 20.55 16.12
C TYR A 58 -41.74 20.09 16.58
N GLY A 59 -42.73 20.25 15.69
CA GLY A 59 -44.13 19.91 15.95
C GLY A 59 -44.81 20.82 16.99
N ASP A 60 -46.14 20.85 16.97
CA ASP A 60 -46.93 21.67 17.92
C ASP A 60 -47.08 21.01 19.32
N ASN A 61 -46.72 19.73 19.48
CA ASN A 61 -47.08 18.93 20.67
C ASN A 61 -45.92 18.14 21.32
N ASP A 62 -44.81 17.91 20.62
CA ASP A 62 -43.81 16.90 21.01
C ASP A 62 -42.61 17.46 21.81
N GLY A 63 -42.69 18.74 22.19
CA GLY A 63 -41.66 19.48 22.93
C GLY A 63 -40.57 20.08 22.02
N PRO A 64 -39.69 20.93 22.57
CA PRO A 64 -38.49 21.35 21.85
C PRO A 64 -37.56 20.14 21.66
N GLY A 65 -36.93 20.05 20.50
CA GLY A 65 -35.79 19.16 20.29
C GLY A 65 -34.51 19.77 20.90
N GLU A 66 -33.55 18.93 21.26
CA GLU A 66 -32.28 19.33 21.86
C GLU A 66 -31.11 18.75 21.05
N TYR A 67 -30.02 19.51 20.94
CA TYR A 67 -28.77 19.02 20.35
C TYR A 67 -27.57 19.75 20.95
N TYR A 68 -26.39 19.19 20.73
CA TYR A 68 -25.12 19.78 21.11
C TYR A 68 -24.29 20.06 19.85
N VAL A 69 -23.53 21.14 19.84
CA VAL A 69 -22.65 21.51 18.73
C VAL A 69 -21.20 21.57 19.23
N ILE A 70 -20.31 20.98 18.44
CA ILE A 70 -18.87 21.15 18.54
C ILE A 70 -18.42 21.93 17.29
N LEU A 71 -17.65 22.99 17.51
CA LEU A 71 -17.14 23.87 16.47
C LEU A 71 -15.63 23.64 16.30
N PRO A 72 -15.07 23.85 15.10
CA PRO A 72 -13.63 23.80 14.89
C PRO A 72 -12.93 24.97 15.61
N ASP A 73 -11.70 24.78 16.08
CA ASP A 73 -10.96 25.77 16.88
C ASP A 73 -10.83 27.15 16.22
N GLN A 74 -10.83 27.20 14.88
CA GLN A 74 -10.74 28.43 14.09
C GLN A 74 -12.08 28.86 13.49
N TYR A 75 -13.21 28.51 14.12
CA TYR A 75 -14.57 28.80 13.63
C TYR A 75 -14.82 30.30 13.40
N ASP A 76 -14.61 30.75 12.17
CA ASP A 76 -14.93 32.09 11.69
C ASP A 76 -16.11 32.04 10.70
N PRO A 77 -17.36 32.31 11.16
CA PRO A 77 -18.55 32.33 10.32
C PRO A 77 -18.61 33.54 9.36
N GLY A 78 -17.64 34.45 9.42
CA GLY A 78 -17.43 35.51 8.43
C GLY A 78 -16.58 35.06 7.25
N LYS A 79 -15.60 34.17 7.45
CA LYS A 79 -14.64 33.72 6.43
C LYS A 79 -14.95 32.39 5.76
N TYR A 80 -15.71 31.51 6.42
CA TYR A 80 -15.88 30.12 6.00
C TYR A 80 -17.33 29.67 6.03
N SER A 81 -17.63 28.59 5.29
CA SER A 81 -18.85 27.81 5.42
C SER A 81 -18.43 26.33 5.52
N TYR A 82 -18.78 25.64 6.59
CA TYR A 82 -18.25 24.30 6.90
C TYR A 82 -19.18 23.19 6.43
N PRO A 83 -18.68 22.02 6.02
CA PRO A 83 -19.50 20.82 6.01
C PRO A 83 -19.98 20.49 7.43
N SER A 84 -21.08 19.74 7.52
CA SER A 84 -21.69 19.38 8.81
C SER A 84 -21.80 17.87 8.99
N VAL A 85 -21.51 17.37 10.19
CA VAL A 85 -21.58 15.95 10.53
C VAL A 85 -22.48 15.72 11.74
N TYR A 86 -23.50 14.90 11.55
CA TYR A 86 -24.53 14.60 12.55
C TYR A 86 -24.21 13.24 13.21
N LEU A 87 -23.68 13.28 14.43
CA LEU A 87 -23.30 12.13 15.24
C LEU A 87 -24.52 11.60 16.02
N MET A 88 -25.22 10.65 15.42
CA MET A 88 -26.42 10.03 15.99
C MET A 88 -26.10 9.29 17.29
N PRO A 89 -26.88 9.48 18.38
CA PRO A 89 -26.54 9.04 19.73
C PRO A 89 -26.34 7.51 19.83
N TYR A 90 -25.31 7.09 20.57
CA TYR A 90 -24.87 5.68 20.68
C TYR A 90 -25.99 4.71 21.11
N ASP A 91 -26.85 5.13 22.04
CA ASP A 91 -28.01 4.37 22.56
C ASP A 91 -29.33 4.66 21.82
N GLY A 92 -29.30 5.61 20.89
CA GLY A 92 -30.46 6.12 20.14
C GLY A 92 -31.16 7.34 20.75
N PHE A 93 -30.75 7.81 21.92
CA PHE A 93 -31.44 8.86 22.67
C PHE A 93 -30.53 9.97 23.19
N HIS A 94 -29.40 9.64 23.82
CA HIS A 94 -28.62 10.59 24.62
C HIS A 94 -27.27 10.91 23.96
N ALA A 95 -27.14 12.16 23.47
CA ALA A 95 -25.86 12.74 23.04
C ALA A 95 -24.76 12.65 24.13
N GLY A 96 -25.17 12.73 25.41
CA GLY A 96 -24.29 12.69 26.58
C GLY A 96 -23.29 11.53 26.59
N THR A 97 -23.64 10.36 26.04
CA THR A 97 -22.72 9.20 25.94
C THR A 97 -21.39 9.58 25.29
N TYR A 98 -21.43 10.27 24.14
CA TYR A 98 -20.22 10.68 23.44
C TYR A 98 -19.46 11.80 24.17
N ILE A 99 -20.17 12.66 24.89
CA ILE A 99 -19.59 13.84 25.55
C ILE A 99 -18.92 13.44 26.87
N GLU A 100 -19.51 12.53 27.64
CA GLU A 100 -18.87 11.86 28.79
C GLU A 100 -17.65 11.04 28.35
N ASP A 101 -17.70 10.47 27.14
CA ASP A 101 -16.55 9.85 26.47
C ASP A 101 -15.52 10.85 25.90
N GLY A 102 -15.68 12.17 26.12
CA GLY A 102 -14.68 13.18 25.78
C GLY A 102 -14.50 13.40 24.28
N ILE A 103 -15.50 13.08 23.45
CA ILE A 103 -15.39 13.11 21.98
C ILE A 103 -14.92 14.47 21.41
N ALA A 104 -15.17 15.57 22.12
CA ALA A 104 -14.74 16.91 21.71
C ALA A 104 -13.22 17.05 21.61
N GLU A 105 -12.46 16.42 22.50
CA GLU A 105 -10.99 16.44 22.44
C GLU A 105 -10.48 15.66 21.23
N TYR A 106 -11.07 14.48 20.96
CA TYR A 106 -10.74 13.66 19.80
C TYR A 106 -11.11 14.35 18.48
N LEU A 107 -12.29 14.99 18.40
CA LEU A 107 -12.71 15.75 17.23
C LEU A 107 -11.80 16.96 16.98
N ALA A 108 -11.40 17.69 18.01
CA ALA A 108 -10.43 18.78 17.88
C ALA A 108 -9.07 18.27 17.36
N GLN A 109 -8.54 17.18 17.92
CA GLN A 109 -7.30 16.56 17.43
C GLN A 109 -7.40 16.09 15.97
N ILE A 110 -8.55 15.56 15.54
CA ILE A 110 -8.80 15.14 14.16
C ILE A 110 -8.86 16.34 13.21
N MET A 111 -9.57 17.42 13.58
CA MET A 111 -9.67 18.65 12.75
C MET A 111 -8.37 19.48 12.74
N GLN A 112 -7.49 19.30 13.73
CA GLN A 112 -6.12 19.83 13.74
C GLN A 112 -5.14 19.01 12.89
N SER A 113 -5.53 17.83 12.41
CA SER A 113 -4.67 16.92 11.63
C SER A 113 -4.80 17.13 10.12
N GLU A 114 -3.84 16.60 9.35
CA GLU A 114 -3.89 16.60 7.89
C GLU A 114 -4.88 15.54 7.32
N GLU A 115 -5.41 14.65 8.16
CA GLU A 115 -6.32 13.57 7.73
C GLU A 115 -7.71 14.09 7.35
N ALA A 116 -8.21 15.13 8.02
CA ALA A 116 -9.58 15.62 7.91
C ALA A 116 -9.65 17.15 7.82
N MET A 117 -10.80 17.69 7.42
CA MET A 117 -11.04 19.15 7.41
C MET A 117 -11.83 19.63 8.64
N ASP A 118 -11.94 20.94 8.80
CA ASP A 118 -12.83 21.59 9.77
C ASP A 118 -14.31 21.20 9.52
N PHE A 119 -14.99 20.64 10.53
CA PHE A 119 -16.42 20.32 10.51
C PHE A 119 -17.18 21.08 11.60
N VAL A 120 -18.43 21.48 11.32
CA VAL A 120 -19.41 21.71 12.40
C VAL A 120 -20.03 20.36 12.74
N VAL A 121 -19.88 19.91 13.99
CA VAL A 121 -20.34 18.58 14.42
C VAL A 121 -21.55 18.72 15.33
N ILE A 122 -22.64 18.05 14.97
CA ILE A 122 -23.93 18.10 15.65
C ILE A 122 -24.14 16.76 16.37
N LEU A 123 -24.53 16.78 17.64
CA LEU A 123 -24.87 15.60 18.42
C LEU A 123 -26.34 15.72 18.86
N PRO A 124 -27.29 15.11 18.12
CA PRO A 124 -28.72 15.20 18.43
C PRO A 124 -29.08 14.45 19.71
N ALA A 125 -30.07 14.94 20.45
CA ALA A 125 -30.69 14.23 21.56
C ALA A 125 -32.20 14.01 21.29
N PHE A 126 -32.69 12.80 21.59
CA PHE A 126 -34.06 12.37 21.31
C PHE A 126 -34.69 11.75 22.56
N LEU A 127 -35.97 12.05 22.81
CA LEU A 127 -36.74 11.43 23.89
C LEU A 127 -37.43 10.15 23.42
N SER A 128 -37.55 9.17 24.33
CA SER A 128 -38.24 7.90 24.06
C SER A 128 -39.71 8.11 23.65
N GLY A 129 -39.96 8.03 22.34
CA GLY A 129 -41.29 8.17 21.73
C GLY A 129 -41.37 9.22 20.63
N GLN A 130 -40.40 10.14 20.55
CA GLN A 130 -40.26 11.07 19.43
C GLN A 130 -39.84 10.33 18.15
N ASP A 131 -40.16 10.90 16.99
CA ASP A 131 -39.84 10.34 15.67
C ASP A 131 -38.71 11.13 14.99
N TYR A 132 -37.48 10.60 15.06
CA TYR A 132 -36.29 11.35 14.66
C TYR A 132 -36.25 11.67 13.16
N ASP A 133 -36.81 10.83 12.28
CA ASP A 133 -36.85 11.06 10.82
C ASP A 133 -37.51 12.40 10.48
N ALA A 134 -38.55 12.75 11.23
CA ALA A 134 -39.31 13.98 11.04
C ALA A 134 -38.70 15.16 11.80
N MET A 135 -37.97 14.89 12.90
CA MET A 135 -37.17 15.90 13.62
C MET A 135 -35.89 16.32 12.87
N LEU A 136 -35.28 15.43 12.08
CA LEU A 136 -34.02 15.67 11.36
C LEU A 136 -34.11 16.86 10.37
N PRO A 137 -35.15 17.00 9.52
CA PRO A 137 -35.33 18.19 8.68
C PRO A 137 -35.34 19.52 9.47
N ALA A 138 -36.05 19.58 10.60
CA ALA A 138 -36.15 20.78 11.42
C ALA A 138 -34.84 21.08 12.18
N LEU A 139 -34.09 20.03 12.56
CA LEU A 139 -32.76 20.18 13.12
C LEU A 139 -31.78 20.76 12.09
N VAL A 140 -31.81 20.25 10.85
CA VAL A 140 -30.99 20.78 9.75
C VAL A 140 -31.33 22.25 9.46
N GLU A 141 -32.61 22.63 9.41
CA GLU A 141 -33.04 24.02 9.21
C GLU A 141 -32.57 24.96 10.35
N ASP A 142 -32.63 24.52 11.61
CA ASP A 142 -32.16 25.30 12.77
C ASP A 142 -30.61 25.43 12.78
N VAL A 143 -29.89 24.37 12.42
CA VAL A 143 -28.42 24.37 12.30
C VAL A 143 -27.97 25.27 11.14
N GLU A 144 -28.60 25.19 9.97
CA GLU A 144 -28.33 26.08 8.82
C GLU A 144 -28.70 27.55 9.09
N THR A 145 -29.60 27.80 10.04
CA THR A 145 -29.97 29.16 10.48
C THR A 145 -28.98 29.74 11.49
N LYS A 146 -28.45 28.93 12.42
CA LYS A 146 -27.59 29.37 13.53
C LYS A 146 -26.09 29.32 13.21
N TYR A 147 -25.65 28.36 12.40
CA TYR A 147 -24.24 28.06 12.16
C TYR A 147 -23.86 28.27 10.69
N ALA A 148 -22.61 28.66 10.43
CA ALA A 148 -22.11 28.89 9.08
C ALA A 148 -21.76 27.56 8.39
N VAL A 149 -22.78 26.75 8.12
CA VAL A 149 -22.64 25.47 7.42
C VAL A 149 -22.95 25.59 5.92
N LEU A 150 -22.54 24.58 5.16
CA LEU A 150 -22.93 24.39 3.77
C LEU A 150 -24.31 23.72 3.71
N SER A 151 -25.28 24.40 3.10
CA SER A 151 -26.68 23.92 3.01
C SER A 151 -26.97 22.95 1.87
N ASP A 152 -26.00 22.70 0.99
CA ASP A 152 -26.08 21.64 -0.01
C ASP A 152 -25.83 20.28 0.68
N ALA A 153 -26.80 19.37 0.56
CA ALA A 153 -26.77 18.05 1.18
C ALA A 153 -25.52 17.22 0.81
N ARG A 154 -24.87 17.52 -0.32
CA ARG A 154 -23.57 16.95 -0.72
C ARG A 154 -22.45 17.17 0.28
N TYR A 155 -22.59 18.15 1.17
CA TYR A 155 -21.62 18.50 2.23
C TYR A 155 -22.17 18.25 3.65
N ARG A 156 -23.24 17.44 3.76
CA ARG A 156 -23.77 16.94 5.03
C ARG A 156 -23.51 15.44 5.17
N GLY A 157 -22.99 15.06 6.33
CA GLY A 157 -22.79 13.66 6.73
C GLY A 157 -23.64 13.29 7.93
N ILE A 158 -24.14 12.06 7.97
CA ILE A 158 -24.73 11.43 9.16
C ILE A 158 -23.87 10.22 9.53
N LEU A 159 -23.53 10.07 10.80
CA LEU A 159 -22.65 9.02 11.31
C LEU A 159 -23.13 8.61 12.71
N GLY A 160 -22.89 7.36 13.11
CA GLY A 160 -23.13 6.98 14.50
C GLY A 160 -22.49 5.65 14.87
N ALA A 161 -22.33 5.42 16.17
CA ALA A 161 -21.95 4.13 16.71
C ALA A 161 -23.19 3.36 17.19
N ASN A 162 -23.15 2.02 17.17
CA ASN A 162 -24.18 1.14 17.75
C ASN A 162 -25.61 1.48 17.26
N VAL A 163 -26.52 1.94 18.13
CA VAL A 163 -27.91 2.27 17.74
C VAL A 163 -27.94 3.51 16.84
N GLY A 164 -27.10 4.50 17.11
CA GLY A 164 -26.94 5.67 16.23
C GLY A 164 -26.44 5.29 14.84
N GLY A 165 -25.55 4.29 14.74
CA GLY A 165 -25.08 3.74 13.46
C GLY A 165 -26.20 3.04 12.67
N TYR A 166 -27.15 2.40 13.35
CA TYR A 166 -28.38 1.93 12.72
C TYR A 166 -29.24 3.10 12.22
N MET A 167 -29.47 4.13 13.05
CA MET A 167 -30.33 5.27 12.70
C MET A 167 -29.80 6.05 11.49
N ALA A 168 -28.48 6.21 11.37
CA ALA A 168 -27.83 6.84 10.21
C ALA A 168 -28.16 6.11 8.90
N TYR A 169 -28.03 4.78 8.89
CA TYR A 169 -28.36 3.94 7.73
C TYR A 169 -29.88 3.86 7.48
N GLU A 170 -30.69 3.89 8.54
CA GLU A 170 -32.15 3.80 8.47
C GLU A 170 -32.76 5.05 7.83
N ALA A 171 -32.34 6.25 8.26
CA ALA A 171 -32.86 7.52 7.76
C ALA A 171 -32.75 7.63 6.22
N THR A 172 -31.65 7.15 5.65
CA THR A 172 -31.47 7.05 4.20
C THR A 172 -32.17 5.81 3.62
N LEU A 173 -31.74 4.59 3.96
CA LEU A 173 -32.12 3.36 3.24
C LEU A 173 -33.56 2.88 3.49
N ILE A 174 -34.24 3.39 4.53
CA ILE A 174 -35.63 3.05 4.88
C ILE A 174 -36.51 4.30 4.92
N GLY A 175 -36.06 5.37 5.60
CA GLY A 175 -36.73 6.66 5.64
C GLY A 175 -36.73 7.40 4.30
N GLY A 176 -35.78 7.09 3.41
CA GLY A 176 -35.66 7.70 2.07
C GLY A 176 -35.10 9.13 2.07
N SER A 177 -34.42 9.54 3.15
CA SER A 177 -33.94 10.92 3.32
C SER A 177 -32.78 11.27 2.39
N ASP A 178 -32.92 12.40 1.71
CA ASP A 178 -31.91 13.08 0.88
C ASP A 178 -31.11 14.14 1.64
N LEU A 179 -31.28 14.25 2.97
CA LEU A 179 -30.60 15.25 3.81
C LEU A 179 -29.09 15.02 3.95
N PHE A 180 -28.60 13.81 3.71
CA PHE A 180 -27.21 13.42 3.99
C PHE A 180 -26.60 12.68 2.79
N TYR A 181 -25.52 13.22 2.24
CA TYR A 181 -24.77 12.55 1.18
C TYR A 181 -23.87 11.45 1.77
N CYS A 182 -23.11 11.76 2.82
CA CYS A 182 -22.29 10.76 3.50
C CYS A 182 -23.09 10.08 4.64
N VAL A 183 -23.17 8.75 4.62
CA VAL A 183 -24.01 7.94 5.52
C VAL A 183 -23.16 6.86 6.18
N GLY A 184 -23.00 6.92 7.50
CA GLY A 184 -21.93 6.21 8.18
C GLY A 184 -22.34 5.46 9.43
N ALA A 185 -21.67 4.34 9.69
CA ALA A 185 -21.80 3.60 10.92
C ALA A 185 -20.45 3.04 11.40
N HIS A 186 -20.22 3.16 12.71
CA HIS A 186 -19.29 2.32 13.46
C HIS A 186 -20.12 1.26 14.21
N MET A 187 -19.71 0.00 14.24
CA MET A 187 -20.36 -1.07 15.03
C MET A 187 -21.91 -1.13 14.96
N GLY A 188 -22.51 -0.85 13.80
CA GLY A 188 -23.95 -0.56 13.69
C GLY A 188 -24.87 -1.70 14.18
N ALA A 189 -25.89 -1.35 14.96
CA ALA A 189 -26.81 -2.28 15.65
C ALA A 189 -27.84 -2.97 14.72
N PHE A 190 -27.41 -3.47 13.57
CA PHE A 190 -28.27 -3.92 12.47
C PHE A 190 -29.03 -5.22 12.77
N ALA A 191 -28.36 -6.19 13.40
CA ALA A 191 -28.93 -7.49 13.77
C ALA A 191 -29.49 -7.54 15.21
N ALA A 192 -29.30 -6.49 16.02
CA ALA A 192 -29.60 -6.52 17.45
C ALA A 192 -31.11 -6.41 17.74
N ASP A 193 -31.74 -7.48 18.22
CA ASP A 193 -33.17 -7.47 18.63
C ASP A 193 -33.51 -6.48 19.75
N THR A 194 -32.51 -5.96 20.47
CA THR A 194 -32.64 -4.91 21.50
C THR A 194 -32.70 -3.49 20.93
N ASN A 195 -32.37 -3.29 19.65
CA ASN A 195 -32.40 -1.96 19.01
C ASN A 195 -33.86 -1.50 18.81
N PRO A 196 -34.29 -0.37 19.42
CA PRO A 196 -35.69 0.06 19.43
C PRO A 196 -36.21 0.50 18.05
N TYR A 197 -35.33 0.68 17.05
CA TYR A 197 -35.67 1.17 15.72
C TYR A 197 -35.78 0.07 14.64
N ARG A 198 -35.44 -1.20 14.94
CA ARG A 198 -35.70 -2.34 14.03
C ARG A 198 -37.19 -2.57 13.72
N LYS A 199 -38.09 -1.91 14.45
CA LYS A 199 -39.53 -1.81 14.14
C LYS A 199 -39.83 -1.03 12.85
N LYS A 200 -38.91 -0.18 12.37
CA LYS A 200 -39.08 0.56 11.10
C LYS A 200 -38.78 -0.31 9.88
N GLY A 201 -37.83 -1.25 10.01
CA GLY A 201 -37.55 -2.27 9.00
C GLY A 201 -36.21 -2.96 9.24
N SER A 202 -35.65 -3.55 8.18
CA SER A 202 -34.34 -4.22 8.21
C SER A 202 -33.42 -3.65 7.14
N ILE A 203 -32.29 -3.07 7.56
CA ILE A 203 -31.28 -2.49 6.65
C ILE A 203 -30.77 -3.54 5.64
N ALA A 204 -30.55 -4.78 6.08
CA ALA A 204 -30.15 -5.86 5.20
C ALA A 204 -31.24 -6.26 4.18
N GLU A 205 -32.53 -6.12 4.52
CA GLU A 205 -33.62 -6.32 3.56
C GLU A 205 -33.75 -5.15 2.58
N ALA A 206 -33.50 -3.91 3.01
CA ALA A 206 -33.41 -2.75 2.12
C ALA A 206 -32.26 -2.91 1.11
N VAL A 207 -31.05 -3.27 1.57
CA VAL A 207 -29.89 -3.55 0.71
C VAL A 207 -30.15 -4.73 -0.25
N LYS A 208 -30.89 -5.77 0.19
CA LYS A 208 -31.37 -6.86 -0.70
C LYS A 208 -32.48 -6.41 -1.67
N ALA A 209 -33.25 -5.36 -1.38
CA ALA A 209 -34.36 -4.94 -2.22
C ALA A 209 -33.88 -4.41 -3.59
N PHE A 210 -32.68 -3.84 -3.66
CA PHE A 210 -32.05 -3.39 -4.91
C PHE A 210 -31.85 -4.52 -5.93
N ASP A 211 -31.68 -5.79 -5.51
CA ASP A 211 -31.60 -6.94 -6.44
C ASP A 211 -32.87 -7.10 -7.30
N LYS A 212 -34.00 -6.55 -6.86
CA LYS A 212 -35.30 -6.63 -7.55
C LYS A 212 -35.53 -5.45 -8.51
N LYS A 213 -34.64 -4.46 -8.52
CA LYS A 213 -34.65 -3.27 -9.39
C LYS A 213 -33.22 -2.75 -9.64
N PRO A 214 -32.38 -3.45 -10.43
CA PRO A 214 -30.97 -3.09 -10.60
C PRO A 214 -30.77 -1.64 -11.05
N ASP A 215 -31.47 -1.22 -12.11
CA ASP A 215 -31.35 0.10 -12.72
C ASP A 215 -31.58 1.23 -11.69
N CYS A 216 -32.64 1.11 -10.88
CA CYS A 216 -32.95 2.07 -9.83
C CYS A 216 -31.99 1.99 -8.62
N GLY A 217 -31.32 0.85 -8.42
CA GLY A 217 -30.43 0.62 -7.29
C GLY A 217 -29.11 1.38 -7.41
N TYR A 218 -28.52 1.42 -8.61
CA TYR A 218 -27.29 2.20 -8.84
C TYR A 218 -27.57 3.71 -8.86
N GLU A 219 -28.64 4.14 -9.53
CA GLU A 219 -29.06 5.56 -9.54
C GLU A 219 -29.32 6.09 -8.12
N TYR A 220 -29.94 5.30 -7.25
CA TYR A 220 -30.17 5.68 -5.86
C TYR A 220 -28.88 5.65 -5.03
N LEU A 221 -28.09 4.57 -5.08
CA LEU A 221 -26.90 4.42 -4.23
C LEU A 221 -25.75 5.36 -4.62
N SER A 222 -25.63 5.76 -5.89
CA SER A 222 -24.65 6.77 -6.33
C SER A 222 -25.03 8.21 -5.93
N GLY A 223 -26.26 8.42 -5.47
CA GLY A 223 -26.70 9.64 -4.80
C GLY A 223 -26.18 9.82 -3.37
N HIS A 224 -25.43 8.85 -2.84
CA HIS A 224 -24.85 8.87 -1.49
C HIS A 224 -23.42 8.30 -1.47
N PHE A 225 -22.73 8.42 -0.35
CA PHE A 225 -21.52 7.68 0.00
C PHE A 225 -21.74 6.93 1.31
N PHE A 226 -21.55 5.62 1.31
CA PHE A 226 -21.76 4.78 2.48
C PHE A 226 -20.44 4.41 3.15
N TYR A 227 -20.36 4.62 4.46
CA TYR A 227 -19.22 4.26 5.30
C TYR A 227 -19.63 3.21 6.34
N LEU A 228 -18.87 2.14 6.48
CA LEU A 228 -19.09 1.16 7.55
C LEU A 228 -17.77 0.56 8.04
N ASP A 229 -17.41 0.86 9.28
CA ASP A 229 -16.36 0.11 10.00
C ASP A 229 -17.02 -0.82 11.02
N ALA A 230 -16.69 -2.11 10.93
CA ALA A 230 -17.26 -3.16 11.76
C ALA A 230 -16.17 -3.84 12.62
N PRO A 231 -16.35 -3.96 13.95
CA PRO A 231 -15.41 -4.68 14.82
C PRO A 231 -15.31 -6.16 14.47
N ASN A 232 -14.09 -6.69 14.42
CA ASN A 232 -13.84 -8.10 14.13
C ASN A 232 -14.22 -9.02 15.31
N ASP A 233 -14.06 -8.56 16.55
CA ASP A 233 -14.51 -9.23 17.77
C ASP A 233 -15.89 -8.72 18.23
N ASP A 234 -16.84 -8.73 17.29
CA ASP A 234 -18.27 -8.58 17.56
C ASP A 234 -19.08 -9.63 16.76
N PRO A 235 -19.81 -10.54 17.44
CA PRO A 235 -20.74 -11.45 16.78
C PRO A 235 -21.77 -10.76 15.87
N ALA A 236 -22.19 -9.52 16.16
CA ALA A 236 -23.14 -8.79 15.32
C ALA A 236 -22.53 -8.32 13.98
N THR A 237 -21.21 -8.26 13.84
CA THR A 237 -20.53 -8.01 12.55
C THR A 237 -20.73 -9.15 11.56
N THR A 238 -20.89 -10.39 12.02
CA THR A 238 -20.97 -11.60 11.16
C THR A 238 -22.32 -12.32 11.19
N ALA A 239 -23.26 -11.87 12.03
CA ALA A 239 -24.63 -12.37 12.11
C ALA A 239 -25.44 -12.13 10.81
N GLU A 240 -26.54 -12.88 10.63
CA GLU A 240 -27.51 -12.62 9.55
C GLU A 240 -28.13 -11.22 9.73
N GLY A 241 -28.06 -10.41 8.67
CA GLY A 241 -28.42 -8.99 8.70
C GLY A 241 -27.42 -8.09 9.45
N GLY A 242 -26.24 -8.61 9.80
CA GLY A 242 -25.15 -7.89 10.45
C GLY A 242 -24.30 -7.03 9.52
N SER A 243 -23.33 -6.32 10.09
CA SER A 243 -22.51 -5.31 9.41
C SER A 243 -21.83 -5.82 8.14
N SER A 244 -21.26 -7.04 8.15
CA SER A 244 -20.57 -7.59 6.96
C SER A 244 -21.53 -7.89 5.80
N GLU A 245 -22.78 -8.24 6.08
CA GLU A 245 -23.79 -8.51 5.06
C GLU A 245 -24.26 -7.20 4.39
N ILE A 246 -24.36 -6.13 5.18
CA ILE A 246 -24.75 -4.79 4.72
C ILE A 246 -23.61 -4.13 3.93
N GLY A 247 -22.41 -4.06 4.50
CA GLY A 247 -21.25 -3.42 3.85
C GLY A 247 -20.82 -4.14 2.56
N GLY A 248 -20.63 -5.46 2.62
CA GLY A 248 -20.37 -6.28 1.44
C GLY A 248 -21.54 -6.29 0.45
N GLY A 249 -22.77 -6.13 0.95
CA GLY A 249 -23.97 -5.98 0.13
C GLY A 249 -24.03 -4.66 -0.65
N LEU A 250 -23.58 -3.55 -0.05
CA LEU A 250 -23.49 -2.24 -0.70
C LEU A 250 -22.36 -2.20 -1.72
N GLN A 251 -21.14 -2.61 -1.34
CA GLN A 251 -19.98 -2.70 -2.25
C GLN A 251 -20.27 -3.51 -3.52
N LYS A 252 -21.10 -4.56 -3.42
CA LYS A 252 -21.49 -5.39 -4.57
C LYS A 252 -22.41 -4.67 -5.56
N ARG A 253 -23.16 -3.66 -5.12
CA ARG A 253 -24.27 -3.04 -5.87
C ARG A 253 -23.97 -1.63 -6.38
N THR A 254 -22.96 -0.97 -5.82
CA THR A 254 -22.38 0.27 -6.33
C THR A 254 -21.31 0.06 -7.39
N ASN A 255 -21.00 -1.19 -7.77
CA ASN A 255 -20.04 -1.50 -8.82
C ASN A 255 -20.74 -1.72 -10.19
N PRO A 256 -20.49 -0.88 -11.23
CA PRO A 256 -21.11 -1.00 -12.55
C PRO A 256 -20.99 -2.37 -13.23
N LEU A 257 -19.87 -3.08 -13.04
CA LEU A 257 -19.63 -4.39 -13.68
C LEU A 257 -20.65 -5.44 -13.21
N TYR A 258 -21.12 -5.34 -11.96
CA TYR A 258 -22.10 -6.27 -11.39
C TYR A 258 -23.51 -6.08 -11.96
N GLN A 259 -23.84 -4.90 -12.49
CA GLN A 259 -25.15 -4.63 -13.11
C GLN A 259 -25.17 -4.97 -14.61
N TYR A 260 -24.15 -4.56 -15.36
CA TYR A 260 -24.18 -4.63 -16.83
C TYR A 260 -23.42 -5.81 -17.44
N GLY A 261 -22.58 -6.51 -16.66
CA GLY A 261 -22.00 -7.80 -17.05
C GLY A 261 -21.00 -7.78 -18.22
N SER A 262 -20.54 -6.60 -18.64
CA SER A 262 -19.45 -6.46 -19.61
C SER A 262 -18.09 -6.63 -18.95
N SER A 263 -17.09 -7.05 -19.74
CA SER A 263 -15.69 -7.23 -19.31
C SER A 263 -14.73 -6.26 -19.99
N GLU A 264 -15.27 -5.19 -20.57
CA GLU A 264 -14.55 -4.20 -21.41
C GLU A 264 -14.34 -2.85 -20.71
N TYR A 265 -14.62 -2.77 -19.40
CA TYR A 265 -14.25 -1.63 -18.56
C TYR A 265 -13.25 -2.09 -17.51
N ASP A 266 -12.13 -1.39 -17.42
CA ASP A 266 -11.23 -1.48 -16.28
C ASP A 266 -11.99 -1.26 -14.98
N LYS A 267 -11.50 -1.89 -13.90
CA LYS A 267 -12.18 -1.97 -12.60
C LYS A 267 -12.60 -0.56 -12.15
N PRO A 268 -13.90 -0.23 -12.16
CA PRO A 268 -14.35 1.01 -11.56
C PRO A 268 -14.12 0.90 -10.06
N ASP A 269 -13.52 1.93 -9.47
CA ASP A 269 -13.42 2.07 -8.02
C ASP A 269 -14.82 1.98 -7.39
N ASN A 270 -14.88 1.41 -6.18
CA ASN A 270 -16.12 1.38 -5.40
C ASN A 270 -16.37 2.76 -4.74
N THR A 271 -16.35 3.83 -5.52
CA THR A 271 -16.26 5.25 -5.08
C THR A 271 -17.38 5.69 -4.13
N TYR A 272 -18.46 4.93 -4.05
CA TYR A 272 -19.64 5.21 -3.22
C TYR A 272 -19.73 4.37 -1.93
N VAL A 273 -18.79 3.45 -1.66
CA VAL A 273 -18.81 2.59 -0.46
C VAL A 273 -17.41 2.26 0.07
N ASP A 274 -17.02 2.86 1.21
CA ASP A 274 -15.92 2.33 2.04
C ASP A 274 -16.52 1.42 3.13
N PHE A 275 -16.12 0.15 3.14
CA PHE A 275 -16.50 -0.82 4.15
C PHE A 275 -15.30 -1.66 4.55
N ALA A 276 -15.02 -1.70 5.85
CA ALA A 276 -13.95 -2.50 6.43
C ALA A 276 -14.42 -3.27 7.67
N VAL A 277 -13.79 -4.42 7.91
CA VAL A 277 -13.83 -5.13 9.19
C VAL A 277 -12.46 -4.90 9.85
N LEU A 278 -12.46 -4.24 11.00
CA LEU A 278 -11.27 -3.67 11.65
C LEU A 278 -11.05 -4.24 13.06
N ASP A 279 -9.92 -3.89 13.68
CA ASP A 279 -9.54 -4.36 15.03
C ASP A 279 -10.54 -3.94 16.10
N GLY A 280 -10.95 -4.90 16.92
CA GLY A 280 -11.47 -4.65 18.26
C GLY A 280 -12.91 -5.10 18.45
N ARG A 281 -13.44 -4.68 19.61
CA ARG A 281 -14.80 -5.01 20.08
C ARG A 281 -15.77 -3.88 19.75
N ALA A 282 -17.07 -4.16 19.83
CA ALA A 282 -18.11 -3.13 19.79
C ALA A 282 -18.12 -2.29 21.09
N ASP A 283 -17.07 -1.48 21.30
CA ASP A 283 -16.86 -0.65 22.49
C ASP A 283 -16.40 0.78 22.16
N ARG A 284 -16.27 1.60 23.21
CA ARG A 284 -15.81 3.00 23.13
C ARG A 284 -14.46 3.17 22.42
N LYS A 285 -13.50 2.27 22.64
CA LYS A 285 -12.15 2.36 22.06
C LYS A 285 -12.25 2.23 20.54
N PHE A 286 -13.06 1.31 20.02
CA PHE A 286 -13.23 1.10 18.58
C PHE A 286 -13.69 2.36 17.86
N TYR A 287 -14.83 2.96 18.26
CA TYR A 287 -15.39 4.08 17.49
C TYR A 287 -14.50 5.33 17.55
N LEU A 288 -13.79 5.56 18.66
CA LEU A 288 -12.82 6.66 18.77
C LEU A 288 -11.54 6.39 17.97
N THR A 289 -11.08 5.14 17.89
CA THR A 289 -9.88 4.75 17.11
C THR A 289 -10.10 4.98 15.61
N TYR A 290 -11.31 4.74 15.11
CA TYR A 290 -11.63 4.89 13.68
C TYR A 290 -12.44 6.15 13.34
N LEU A 291 -12.61 7.07 14.29
CA LEU A 291 -13.28 8.35 14.05
C LEU A 291 -12.53 9.18 12.99
N SER A 292 -11.19 9.24 13.06
CA SER A 292 -10.37 9.98 12.08
C SER A 292 -10.50 9.39 10.67
N ARG A 293 -10.48 8.06 10.54
CA ARG A 293 -10.72 7.34 9.27
C ARG A 293 -12.07 7.72 8.65
N SER A 294 -13.14 7.75 9.46
CA SER A 294 -14.48 8.10 8.97
C SER A 294 -14.60 9.58 8.56
N LEU A 295 -14.02 10.50 9.33
CA LEU A 295 -14.05 11.93 9.02
C LEU A 295 -13.09 12.31 7.89
N GLY A 296 -11.96 11.61 7.75
CA GLY A 296 -11.04 11.74 6.61
C GLY A 296 -11.67 11.26 5.30
N LYS A 297 -12.46 10.16 5.34
CA LYS A 297 -13.25 9.73 4.17
C LYS A 297 -14.37 10.70 3.82
N TYR A 298 -15.09 11.25 4.81
CA TYR A 298 -16.08 12.31 4.54
C TYR A 298 -15.38 13.56 3.96
N SER A 299 -14.20 13.89 4.43
CA SER A 299 -13.37 15.00 3.93
C SER A 299 -12.96 14.79 2.46
N GLU A 300 -12.54 13.58 2.09
CA GLU A 300 -12.30 13.20 0.69
C GLU A 300 -13.58 13.34 -0.15
N CYS A 301 -14.71 12.76 0.28
CA CYS A 301 -15.98 12.83 -0.44
C CYS A 301 -16.46 14.26 -0.67
N PHE A 302 -16.33 15.13 0.33
CA PHE A 302 -16.76 16.54 0.25
C PHE A 302 -15.83 17.44 -0.58
N THR A 303 -14.62 16.99 -0.94
CA THR A 303 -13.68 17.74 -1.80
C THR A 303 -13.27 17.02 -3.08
N ASN A 304 -13.86 15.86 -3.36
CA ASN A 304 -13.49 15.02 -4.50
C ASN A 304 -13.59 15.79 -5.82
N GLY A 305 -12.46 15.88 -6.53
CA GLY A 305 -12.37 16.59 -7.80
C GLY A 305 -12.58 18.11 -7.71
N PHE A 306 -12.39 18.75 -6.55
CA PHE A 306 -12.36 20.22 -6.43
C PHE A 306 -11.15 20.84 -7.16
N TYR A 307 -10.10 20.06 -7.35
CA TYR A 307 -8.93 20.45 -8.11
C TYR A 307 -8.39 19.26 -8.93
N THR A 308 -7.60 19.59 -9.95
CA THR A 308 -6.67 18.67 -10.59
C THR A 308 -5.27 19.28 -10.56
N ALA A 309 -4.25 18.44 -10.49
CA ALA A 309 -2.86 18.85 -10.49
C ALA A 309 -2.07 18.05 -11.53
N LYS A 310 -0.97 18.64 -12.03
CA LYS A 310 0.03 17.93 -12.81
C LYS A 310 1.40 18.54 -12.60
N ILE A 311 2.41 17.71 -12.34
CA ILE A 311 3.81 18.12 -12.27
C ILE A 311 4.54 17.66 -13.53
N GLN A 312 5.31 18.56 -14.13
CA GLN A 312 5.99 18.35 -15.40
C GLN A 312 7.46 18.82 -15.30
N PRO A 313 8.39 17.91 -14.95
CA PRO A 313 9.82 18.17 -15.02
C PRO A 313 10.24 18.61 -16.44
N LYS A 314 11.13 19.59 -16.53
CA LYS A 314 11.70 20.12 -17.80
C LYS A 314 12.41 19.02 -18.60
N THR A 315 13.01 18.06 -17.89
CA THR A 315 13.47 16.75 -18.37
C THR A 315 13.29 15.76 -17.23
N ARG A 316 13.13 14.47 -17.54
CA ARG A 316 13.20 13.40 -16.53
C ARG A 316 14.63 12.86 -16.35
N THR A 317 15.64 13.46 -17.00
CA THR A 317 17.07 13.09 -16.90
C THR A 317 17.95 14.30 -16.56
N VAL A 318 18.42 14.38 -15.32
CA VAL A 318 19.31 15.46 -14.86
C VAL A 318 20.76 15.11 -15.20
N ALA A 319 21.25 15.62 -16.33
CA ALA A 319 22.62 15.44 -16.79
C ALA A 319 23.65 16.03 -15.80
N CYS A 320 24.89 15.52 -15.83
CA CYS A 320 25.96 15.87 -14.88
C CYS A 320 26.27 17.38 -14.78
N GLY A 321 26.00 18.14 -15.84
CA GLY A 321 26.20 19.60 -15.90
C GLY A 321 24.96 20.47 -15.64
N GLU A 322 23.80 19.88 -15.34
CA GLU A 322 22.61 20.64 -14.93
C GLU A 322 22.70 20.97 -13.43
N GLU A 323 22.71 22.27 -13.10
CA GLU A 323 22.88 22.79 -11.72
C GLU A 323 21.61 22.62 -10.86
N SER A 324 20.45 22.35 -11.47
CA SER A 324 19.17 22.18 -10.77
C SER A 324 18.24 21.18 -11.46
N LEU A 325 17.39 20.54 -10.66
CA LEU A 325 16.18 19.87 -11.12
C LEU A 325 15.06 20.91 -11.22
N SER A 326 14.54 21.13 -12.42
CA SER A 326 13.51 22.15 -12.69
C SER A 326 12.33 21.63 -13.52
N GLY A 327 11.21 22.35 -13.46
CA GLY A 327 9.97 22.02 -14.17
C GLY A 327 8.81 22.93 -13.78
N THR A 328 7.59 22.56 -14.14
CA THR A 328 6.36 23.25 -13.73
C THR A 328 5.47 22.35 -12.87
N VAL A 329 4.65 22.98 -12.03
CA VAL A 329 3.46 22.38 -11.44
C VAL A 329 2.25 23.22 -11.83
N SER A 330 1.27 22.58 -12.44
CA SER A 330 0.01 23.17 -12.92
C SER A 330 -1.14 22.65 -12.07
N VAL A 331 -1.98 23.54 -11.56
CA VAL A 331 -3.16 23.18 -10.74
C VAL A 331 -4.38 23.96 -11.24
N SER A 332 -5.51 23.28 -11.37
CA SER A 332 -6.80 23.87 -11.76
C SER A 332 -7.82 23.66 -10.65
N PHE A 333 -8.45 24.72 -10.16
CA PHE A 333 -9.46 24.71 -9.10
C PHE A 333 -10.86 25.03 -9.66
N LYS A 334 -11.85 24.21 -9.30
CA LYS A 334 -13.25 24.42 -9.66
C LYS A 334 -13.93 25.52 -8.84
N GLU A 335 -15.07 26.01 -9.32
CA GLU A 335 -15.82 27.10 -8.68
C GLU A 335 -16.49 26.69 -7.35
N GLU A 336 -16.86 25.42 -7.18
CA GLU A 336 -17.55 24.90 -5.98
C GLU A 336 -16.76 25.13 -4.67
N LEU A 337 -15.42 25.18 -4.75
CA LEU A 337 -14.52 25.49 -3.64
C LEU A 337 -14.83 26.85 -2.98
N SER A 338 -15.40 27.80 -3.73
CA SER A 338 -15.81 29.11 -3.22
C SER A 338 -16.95 29.06 -2.19
N GLY A 339 -17.71 27.96 -2.11
CA GLY A 339 -18.73 27.77 -1.07
C GLY A 339 -18.12 27.58 0.32
N PHE A 340 -17.05 26.78 0.41
CA PHE A 340 -16.33 26.49 1.65
C PHE A 340 -15.59 27.72 2.18
N ALA A 341 -15.00 28.47 1.25
CA ALA A 341 -14.06 29.54 1.53
C ALA A 341 -14.57 30.89 1.02
N ARG A 342 -15.26 31.65 1.88
CA ARG A 342 -15.61 33.05 1.59
C ARG A 342 -14.35 33.93 1.45
N GLN A 343 -13.23 33.54 2.10
CA GLN A 343 -11.95 34.28 2.06
C GLN A 343 -10.64 33.44 2.03
N LYS A 344 -10.64 32.10 2.11
CA LYS A 344 -9.44 31.28 1.79
C LYS A 344 -9.28 31.25 0.26
N GLU A 345 -8.67 32.28 -0.32
CA GLU A 345 -8.38 32.37 -1.77
C GLU A 345 -7.06 31.69 -2.18
N GLN A 346 -6.44 30.92 -1.29
CA GLN A 346 -5.09 30.39 -1.47
C GLN A 346 -5.00 28.91 -1.11
N ALA A 347 -4.25 28.18 -1.94
CA ALA A 347 -3.79 26.82 -1.68
C ALA A 347 -2.25 26.81 -1.60
N LYS A 348 -1.70 25.94 -0.74
CA LYS A 348 -0.25 25.69 -0.69
C LYS A 348 0.05 24.46 -1.54
N ILE A 349 0.94 24.57 -2.52
CA ILE A 349 1.49 23.45 -3.28
C ILE A 349 2.90 23.18 -2.75
N THR A 350 3.22 21.93 -2.45
CA THR A 350 4.57 21.51 -2.11
C THR A 350 5.04 20.54 -3.19
N VAL A 351 6.11 20.91 -3.91
CA VAL A 351 6.85 20.00 -4.78
C VAL A 351 7.90 19.33 -3.93
N ILE A 352 7.83 18.01 -3.78
CA ILE A 352 8.73 17.23 -2.92
C ILE A 352 9.61 16.35 -3.81
N VAL A 353 10.92 16.36 -3.60
CA VAL A 353 11.85 15.40 -4.21
C VAL A 353 12.27 14.39 -3.14
N ALA A 354 11.88 13.14 -3.36
CA ALA A 354 12.16 12.02 -2.47
C ALA A 354 13.07 10.98 -3.14
N ASP A 355 13.90 10.33 -2.34
CA ASP A 355 14.71 9.18 -2.75
C ASP A 355 13.79 8.05 -3.24
N ALA A 356 13.95 7.58 -4.48
CA ALA A 356 13.01 6.63 -5.09
C ALA A 356 13.04 5.23 -4.46
N GLU A 357 14.14 4.85 -3.79
CA GLU A 357 14.27 3.57 -3.10
C GLU A 357 13.80 3.69 -1.64
N LYS A 358 14.27 4.73 -0.93
CA LYS A 358 14.04 4.91 0.51
C LYS A 358 12.70 5.57 0.83
N LYS A 359 12.07 6.21 -0.16
CA LYS A 359 10.86 7.06 -0.04
C LYS A 359 10.98 8.21 0.96
N THR A 360 12.21 8.60 1.30
CA THR A 360 12.49 9.73 2.19
C THR A 360 12.54 11.02 1.38
N GLU A 361 11.82 12.06 1.81
CA GLU A 361 12.02 13.42 1.34
C GLU A 361 13.49 13.85 1.51
N VAL A 362 14.04 14.45 0.46
CA VAL A 362 15.42 14.96 0.42
C VAL A 362 15.41 16.49 0.33
N ALA A 363 14.55 17.04 -0.52
CA ALA A 363 14.32 18.48 -0.65
C ALA A 363 12.87 18.76 -1.06
N SER A 364 12.36 19.95 -0.77
CA SER A 364 11.04 20.40 -1.21
C SER A 364 10.99 21.91 -1.48
N GLN A 365 10.03 22.32 -2.31
CA GLN A 365 9.78 23.71 -2.66
C GLN A 365 8.28 24.02 -2.57
N GLU A 366 7.92 25.02 -1.77
CA GLU A 366 6.54 25.45 -1.56
C GLU A 366 6.13 26.66 -2.41
N PHE A 367 4.88 26.66 -2.85
CA PHE A 367 4.21 27.72 -3.60
C PHE A 367 2.87 28.04 -2.96
N VAL A 368 2.47 29.31 -2.96
CA VAL A 368 1.13 29.74 -2.56
C VAL A 368 0.41 30.27 -3.80
N VAL A 369 -0.60 29.54 -4.26
CA VAL A 369 -1.34 29.84 -5.50
C VAL A 369 -2.77 30.29 -5.23
N SER A 370 -3.39 30.94 -6.22
CA SER A 370 -4.81 31.26 -6.19
C SER A 370 -5.64 29.97 -6.23
N SER A 371 -6.49 29.75 -5.23
CA SER A 371 -7.43 28.60 -5.19
C SER A 371 -8.67 28.83 -6.07
N LYS A 372 -8.48 29.43 -7.24
CA LYS A 372 -9.52 29.83 -8.21
C LYS A 372 -8.95 29.75 -9.63
N GLY A 373 -9.59 28.98 -10.50
CA GLY A 373 -9.13 28.80 -11.88
C GLY A 373 -7.79 28.06 -11.96
N GLU A 374 -7.02 28.33 -13.02
CA GLU A 374 -5.73 27.71 -13.26
C GLU A 374 -4.56 28.53 -12.71
N SER A 375 -3.58 27.86 -12.12
CA SER A 375 -2.30 28.42 -11.69
C SER A 375 -1.16 27.49 -12.12
N VAL A 376 -0.07 28.07 -12.61
CA VAL A 376 1.16 27.36 -12.97
C VAL A 376 2.32 27.99 -12.21
N SER A 377 3.12 27.17 -11.54
CA SER A 377 4.35 27.59 -10.83
C SER A 377 5.56 26.86 -11.39
N GLU A 378 6.70 27.56 -11.51
CA GLU A 378 7.98 26.97 -11.90
C GLU A 378 8.77 26.55 -10.65
N PHE A 379 9.26 25.31 -10.61
CA PHE A 379 10.14 24.80 -9.56
C PHE A 379 11.57 24.65 -10.07
N SER A 380 12.54 24.84 -9.16
CA SER A 380 13.98 24.71 -9.42
C SER A 380 14.68 24.42 -8.09
N ILE A 381 15.05 23.16 -7.89
CA ILE A 381 15.72 22.65 -6.68
C ILE A 381 17.17 22.37 -7.05
N LEU A 382 18.12 22.91 -6.28
CA LEU A 382 19.55 22.84 -6.63
C LEU A 382 20.07 21.41 -6.49
N ARG A 383 21.02 21.03 -7.37
CA ARG A 383 21.61 19.69 -7.33
C ARG A 383 22.41 19.43 -6.05
N GLU A 384 22.90 20.47 -5.38
CA GLU A 384 23.58 20.34 -4.07
C GLU A 384 22.62 19.96 -2.93
N ASP A 385 21.36 20.42 -2.95
CA ASP A 385 20.34 20.03 -1.97
C ASP A 385 19.89 18.56 -2.14
N LEU A 386 20.08 18.01 -3.35
CA LEU A 386 19.67 16.66 -3.74
C LEU A 386 20.74 15.58 -3.50
N GLY A 387 22.00 15.97 -3.28
CA GLY A 387 23.11 15.06 -3.02
C GLY A 387 23.35 14.00 -4.11
N ASP A 388 23.81 12.82 -3.70
CA ASP A 388 24.24 11.72 -4.58
C ASP A 388 23.10 10.81 -5.08
N LEU A 389 21.87 11.31 -5.17
CA LEU A 389 20.71 10.57 -5.70
C LEU A 389 21.00 9.97 -7.10
N GLU A 390 20.40 8.81 -7.38
CA GLU A 390 20.44 8.17 -8.70
C GLU A 390 19.07 8.23 -9.38
N THR A 391 18.02 8.03 -8.61
CA THR A 391 16.63 8.11 -9.04
C THR A 391 15.82 8.74 -7.92
N ALA A 392 14.95 9.68 -8.27
CA ALA A 392 14.05 10.35 -7.35
C ALA A 392 12.60 10.25 -7.81
N LYS A 393 11.69 10.29 -6.84
CA LYS A 393 10.29 10.63 -7.07
C LYS A 393 10.11 12.12 -6.83
N ILE A 394 9.46 12.80 -7.77
CA ILE A 394 9.01 14.17 -7.59
C ILE A 394 7.50 14.11 -7.39
N LEU A 395 7.08 14.42 -6.17
CA LEU A 395 5.69 14.35 -5.72
C LEU A 395 5.11 15.76 -5.74
N CYS A 396 3.86 15.90 -6.20
CA CYS A 396 3.06 17.09 -5.99
C CYS A 396 2.12 16.84 -4.82
N ARG A 397 2.18 17.71 -3.80
CA ARG A 397 1.25 17.71 -2.67
C ARG A 397 0.50 19.04 -2.60
N ILE A 398 -0.81 19.01 -2.38
CA ILE A 398 -1.66 20.18 -2.19
C ILE A 398 -2.16 20.20 -0.75
N SER A 399 -1.95 21.33 -0.08
CA SER A 399 -2.55 21.69 1.21
C SER A 399 -3.70 22.67 0.97
N LEU A 400 -4.93 22.23 1.22
CA LEU A 400 -6.16 22.98 0.99
C LEU A 400 -7.23 22.60 2.02
N LEU A 401 -7.98 23.61 2.51
CA LEU A 401 -9.05 23.44 3.53
C LEU A 401 -8.60 22.74 4.84
N GLY A 402 -7.30 22.73 5.15
CA GLY A 402 -6.71 22.12 6.36
C GLY A 402 -6.04 20.77 6.11
N MET A 403 -6.46 20.06 5.06
CA MET A 403 -5.87 18.77 4.66
C MET A 403 -4.64 18.96 3.78
N GLU A 404 -3.68 18.04 3.86
CA GLU A 404 -2.71 17.80 2.78
C GLU A 404 -3.08 16.53 1.98
N ARG A 405 -2.89 16.54 0.66
CA ARG A 405 -3.10 15.39 -0.24
C ARG A 405 -2.03 15.34 -1.33
N GLU A 406 -1.52 14.14 -1.62
CA GLU A 406 -0.64 13.87 -2.76
C GLU A 406 -1.48 13.70 -4.03
N VAL A 407 -1.04 14.27 -5.17
CA VAL A 407 -1.92 14.51 -6.34
C VAL A 407 -1.31 14.21 -7.71
N ASP A 408 0.02 14.09 -7.82
CA ASP A 408 0.74 13.58 -9.01
C ASP A 408 2.16 13.15 -8.56
N GLU A 409 2.74 12.15 -9.21
CA GLU A 409 4.14 11.72 -8.97
C GLU A 409 4.87 11.42 -10.29
N GLN A 410 6.13 11.81 -10.36
CA GLN A 410 6.97 11.63 -11.55
C GLN A 410 8.35 11.07 -11.16
N THR A 411 8.83 10.05 -11.88
CA THR A 411 10.20 9.52 -11.70
C THR A 411 11.21 10.37 -12.48
N VAL A 412 12.37 10.65 -11.89
CA VAL A 412 13.49 11.37 -12.52
C VAL A 412 14.83 10.70 -12.19
N VAL A 413 15.72 10.65 -13.18
CA VAL A 413 17.03 9.99 -13.13
C VAL A 413 18.15 11.03 -13.10
N PHE A 414 19.15 10.82 -12.25
CA PHE A 414 20.34 11.67 -12.14
C PHE A 414 21.53 10.94 -12.74
N LEU A 415 22.08 11.49 -13.84
CA LEU A 415 23.26 10.88 -14.46
C LEU A 415 24.48 11.08 -13.56
N LYS A 416 25.32 10.04 -13.49
CA LYS A 416 26.61 10.07 -12.82
C LYS A 416 27.76 9.93 -13.82
N GLU A 417 28.87 10.61 -13.52
CA GLU A 417 30.16 10.38 -14.16
C GLU A 417 31.20 10.15 -13.06
N GLN A 418 32.11 9.21 -13.26
CA GLN A 418 33.18 8.93 -12.31
C GLN A 418 34.55 9.20 -12.92
N VAL A 419 35.26 10.13 -12.28
CA VAL A 419 36.70 10.37 -12.48
C VAL A 419 37.45 9.61 -11.39
N ALA A 420 38.17 8.55 -11.77
CA ALA A 420 39.01 7.77 -10.86
C ALA A 420 40.48 8.03 -11.21
N ASP A 421 41.30 8.37 -10.21
CA ASP A 421 42.73 8.70 -10.33
C ASP A 421 43.13 9.74 -11.42
N GLY A 422 42.15 10.49 -11.94
CA GLY A 422 42.32 11.51 -12.98
C GLY A 422 41.80 11.11 -14.38
N GLU A 423 41.34 9.87 -14.57
CA GLU A 423 40.74 9.40 -15.83
C GLU A 423 39.21 9.24 -15.70
N ARG A 424 38.45 9.56 -16.76
CA ARG A 424 37.02 9.22 -16.81
C ARG A 424 36.88 7.72 -17.07
N SER A 425 36.36 7.00 -16.08
CA SER A 425 36.26 5.54 -16.10
C SER A 425 34.84 5.04 -16.39
N PHE A 426 33.82 5.88 -16.26
CA PHE A 426 32.41 5.52 -16.42
C PHE A 426 31.59 6.70 -16.95
N LEU A 427 30.67 6.37 -17.87
CA LEU A 427 29.64 7.26 -18.42
C LEU A 427 28.26 6.58 -18.30
N ASP A 428 27.36 7.21 -17.54
CA ASP A 428 25.98 6.76 -17.36
C ASP A 428 25.12 6.99 -18.62
N LEU A 429 24.37 5.97 -19.03
CA LEU A 429 23.50 6.01 -20.22
C LEU A 429 22.01 5.76 -19.87
N ARG A 430 21.62 5.80 -18.59
CA ARG A 430 20.23 5.74 -18.10
C ARG A 430 19.43 7.01 -18.45
N GLY A 431 18.11 6.98 -18.21
CA GLY A 431 17.23 8.14 -18.42
C GLY A 431 16.59 8.15 -19.80
N ASP A 432 16.59 9.28 -20.49
CA ASP A 432 15.81 9.51 -21.72
C ASP A 432 16.33 8.74 -22.96
N TRP A 433 15.47 7.99 -23.63
CA TRP A 433 15.72 7.28 -24.91
C TRP A 433 14.55 7.47 -25.88
N TYR A 434 14.83 7.64 -27.18
CA TYR A 434 13.81 7.56 -28.24
C TYR A 434 13.35 6.10 -28.38
N PHE A 435 12.05 5.85 -28.37
CA PHE A 435 11.49 4.50 -28.44
C PHE A 435 10.42 4.34 -29.51
N LYS A 436 10.40 3.16 -30.15
CA LYS A 436 9.30 2.75 -31.00
C LYS A 436 9.17 1.23 -31.11
N ALA A 437 8.04 0.68 -30.66
CA ALA A 437 7.53 -0.58 -31.17
C ALA A 437 7.06 -0.39 -32.62
N TYR A 438 7.45 -1.29 -33.52
CA TYR A 438 7.30 -1.03 -34.96
C TYR A 438 6.78 -2.22 -35.80
N LYS A 439 6.77 -3.43 -35.25
CA LYS A 439 6.29 -4.64 -35.94
C LYS A 439 5.95 -5.74 -34.93
N GLU A 440 4.79 -6.38 -35.07
CA GLU A 440 4.43 -7.59 -34.32
C GLU A 440 5.41 -8.75 -34.61
N TYR A 441 5.65 -9.63 -33.64
CA TYR A 441 6.57 -10.76 -33.78
C TYR A 441 6.11 -11.74 -34.88
N VAL A 442 4.80 -11.92 -35.00
CA VAL A 442 4.18 -12.77 -36.03
C VAL A 442 4.27 -12.18 -37.44
N ASP A 443 4.56 -10.88 -37.59
CA ASP A 443 4.67 -10.26 -38.91
C ASP A 443 6.04 -10.52 -39.56
N GLN A 444 6.02 -11.48 -40.50
CA GLN A 444 7.14 -11.85 -41.35
C GLN A 444 7.35 -10.90 -42.55
N SER A 445 6.61 -9.77 -42.62
CA SER A 445 6.87 -8.72 -43.59
C SER A 445 8.24 -8.05 -43.36
N LYS A 446 8.73 -7.39 -44.40
CA LYS A 446 9.97 -6.61 -44.36
C LYS A 446 9.67 -5.16 -44.05
N ASN A 447 10.18 -4.69 -42.93
CA ASN A 447 10.18 -3.29 -42.54
C ASN A 447 11.58 -2.68 -42.80
N GLU A 448 11.67 -1.38 -43.09
CA GLU A 448 12.97 -0.69 -43.20
C GLU A 448 13.69 -0.61 -41.84
N LEU A 449 12.92 -0.66 -40.75
CA LEU A 449 13.41 -0.74 -39.37
C LEU A 449 13.92 -2.14 -38.97
N ASP A 450 13.79 -3.17 -39.81
CA ASP A 450 14.42 -4.49 -39.58
C ASP A 450 15.96 -4.45 -39.77
N SER A 451 16.54 -3.27 -40.02
CA SER A 451 17.99 -3.09 -40.12
C SER A 451 18.42 -1.74 -39.54
N ILE A 452 19.56 -1.72 -38.87
CA ILE A 452 20.23 -0.50 -38.38
C ILE A 452 20.36 0.62 -39.43
N LYS A 453 20.30 0.29 -40.74
CA LYS A 453 20.32 1.26 -41.84
C LYS A 453 19.07 2.15 -41.92
N GLY A 454 17.92 1.71 -41.40
CA GLY A 454 16.72 2.55 -41.26
C GLY A 454 16.81 3.53 -40.09
N ILE A 455 17.70 3.26 -39.12
CA ILE A 455 17.84 4.03 -37.89
C ILE A 455 18.72 5.25 -38.14
N THR A 456 18.09 6.32 -38.61
CA THR A 456 18.72 7.61 -38.92
C THR A 456 18.07 8.74 -38.12
N PRO A 457 18.75 9.88 -37.89
CA PRO A 457 18.24 10.96 -37.03
C PRO A 457 16.83 11.40 -37.41
N GLY A 458 16.59 11.78 -38.68
CA GLY A 458 15.28 12.18 -39.17
C GLY A 458 14.18 11.09 -39.16
N VAL A 459 14.50 9.87 -38.72
CA VAL A 459 13.53 8.81 -38.39
C VAL A 459 13.31 8.76 -36.88
N TYR A 460 14.35 8.53 -36.06
CA TYR A 460 14.16 8.33 -34.62
C TYR A 460 13.86 9.62 -33.84
N GLU A 461 14.26 10.80 -34.35
CA GLU A 461 13.91 12.10 -33.76
C GLU A 461 12.41 12.44 -33.90
N SER A 462 11.63 11.61 -34.62
CA SER A 462 10.17 11.69 -34.70
C SER A 462 9.43 10.74 -33.74
N TRP A 463 10.16 10.03 -32.88
CA TRP A 463 9.61 9.06 -31.94
C TRP A 463 9.48 9.65 -30.53
N ASN A 464 8.66 9.01 -29.70
CA ASN A 464 8.47 9.40 -28.31
C ASN A 464 9.73 9.11 -27.48
N VAL A 465 9.84 9.80 -26.35
CA VAL A 465 10.97 9.70 -25.41
C VAL A 465 10.48 9.08 -24.11
N ILE A 466 11.07 7.93 -23.77
CA ILE A 466 10.76 7.12 -22.58
C ILE A 466 12.00 6.93 -21.71
N GLN A 467 11.85 6.25 -20.58
CA GLN A 467 12.96 5.87 -19.71
C GLN A 467 12.93 4.33 -19.49
N PRO A 468 13.85 3.57 -20.09
CA PRO A 468 13.87 2.11 -19.97
C PRO A 468 14.56 1.66 -18.68
N ALA A 469 14.53 0.36 -18.39
CA ALA A 469 15.18 -0.29 -17.25
C ALA A 469 14.65 0.09 -15.85
N PHE A 470 13.36 0.44 -15.75
CA PHE A 470 12.63 0.62 -14.48
C PHE A 470 11.51 -0.41 -14.25
N GLY A 471 11.33 -1.34 -15.19
CA GLY A 471 10.28 -2.35 -15.20
C GLY A 471 10.00 -2.84 -16.63
N TRP A 472 9.17 -3.87 -16.74
CA TRP A 472 8.61 -4.36 -17.99
C TRP A 472 7.79 -3.28 -18.71
N TRP A 473 7.44 -3.52 -19.97
CA TRP A 473 6.42 -2.72 -20.65
C TRP A 473 5.08 -2.82 -19.91
N ASP A 474 4.34 -1.71 -19.94
CA ASP A 474 2.94 -1.61 -19.52
C ASP A 474 2.16 -0.81 -20.58
N ALA A 475 0.83 -0.86 -20.52
CA ALA A 475 -0.08 -0.20 -21.45
C ALA A 475 0.10 1.33 -21.56
N SER A 476 0.81 1.96 -20.63
CA SER A 476 1.12 3.40 -20.62
C SER A 476 2.57 3.74 -21.02
N PHE A 477 3.45 2.74 -21.17
CA PHE A 477 4.88 2.92 -21.41
C PHE A 477 5.17 3.71 -22.70
N ASP A 478 4.48 3.40 -23.80
CA ASP A 478 4.47 4.20 -25.03
C ASP A 478 3.26 3.90 -25.92
N GLU A 479 2.77 4.91 -26.66
CA GLU A 479 1.61 4.77 -27.56
C GLU A 479 1.82 3.76 -28.69
N SER A 480 3.06 3.47 -29.11
CA SER A 480 3.33 2.49 -30.17
C SER A 480 3.08 1.04 -29.76
N LEU A 481 2.97 0.77 -28.45
CA LEU A 481 2.48 -0.50 -27.90
C LEU A 481 0.94 -0.63 -27.99
N GLN A 482 0.23 0.45 -28.34
CA GLN A 482 -1.23 0.49 -28.51
C GLN A 482 -2.04 0.06 -27.27
N GLY A 483 -1.43 0.11 -26.08
CA GLY A 483 -2.06 -0.30 -24.82
C GLY A 483 -1.92 -1.79 -24.47
N ASP A 484 -1.01 -2.52 -25.13
CA ASP A 484 -0.76 -3.94 -24.85
C ASP A 484 0.39 -4.14 -23.84
N ASP A 485 0.06 -4.49 -22.60
CA ASP A 485 1.02 -4.90 -21.54
C ASP A 485 1.92 -6.07 -21.97
N ASN A 486 1.48 -6.90 -22.92
CA ASN A 486 2.14 -8.14 -23.35
C ASN A 486 2.61 -8.07 -24.81
N PHE A 487 2.93 -6.86 -25.30
CA PHE A 487 3.25 -6.60 -26.71
C PHE A 487 4.35 -7.54 -27.24
N ALA A 488 3.92 -8.54 -28.02
CA ALA A 488 4.79 -9.47 -28.71
C ALA A 488 5.27 -8.86 -30.05
N GLY A 489 6.40 -8.16 -30.03
CA GLY A 489 6.99 -7.64 -31.25
C GLY A 489 8.41 -7.09 -31.14
N PHE A 490 8.81 -6.43 -32.23
CA PHE A 490 10.09 -5.77 -32.35
C PHE A 490 9.98 -4.28 -32.03
N ALA A 491 10.92 -3.80 -31.23
CA ALA A 491 11.03 -2.39 -30.86
C ALA A 491 12.48 -1.90 -30.95
N TRP A 492 12.66 -0.60 -31.11
CA TRP A 492 13.96 0.07 -31.03
C TRP A 492 14.01 1.05 -29.87
N TYR A 493 15.12 1.04 -29.15
CA TYR A 493 15.58 2.13 -28.28
C TYR A 493 16.75 2.84 -28.98
N VAL A 494 16.75 4.17 -29.04
CA VAL A 494 17.86 4.95 -29.60
C VAL A 494 18.21 6.11 -28.67
N ARG A 495 19.50 6.31 -28.40
CA ARG A 495 20.01 7.43 -27.60
C ARG A 495 21.26 8.05 -28.23
N ARG A 496 21.37 9.36 -28.07
CA ARG A 496 22.58 10.13 -28.35
C ARG A 496 23.34 10.37 -27.05
N PHE A 497 24.66 10.34 -27.12
CA PHE A 497 25.53 10.74 -26.02
C PHE A 497 26.80 11.39 -26.58
N GLU A 498 27.28 12.45 -25.95
CA GLU A 498 28.64 12.92 -26.22
C GLU A 498 29.63 12.08 -25.42
N LEU A 499 30.78 11.77 -26.03
CA LEU A 499 31.89 11.12 -25.33
C LEU A 499 33.04 12.11 -25.20
N ASP A 500 33.55 12.28 -23.99
CA ASP A 500 34.67 13.17 -23.70
C ASP A 500 35.92 12.81 -24.53
N PRO A 501 36.73 13.78 -25.02
CA PRO A 501 37.95 13.50 -25.78
C PRO A 501 38.96 12.61 -25.04
N ASP A 502 39.02 12.72 -23.71
CA ASP A 502 39.98 12.10 -22.82
C ASP A 502 39.40 10.90 -22.06
N PHE A 503 38.19 10.43 -22.41
CA PHE A 503 37.67 9.15 -21.95
C PHE A 503 38.61 7.99 -22.34
N SER A 504 38.68 6.96 -21.48
CA SER A 504 39.59 5.84 -21.66
C SER A 504 39.31 5.04 -22.94
N LYS A 505 40.35 4.39 -23.47
CA LYS A 505 40.36 3.72 -24.79
C LYS A 505 40.70 2.24 -24.72
N GLU A 506 41.00 1.72 -23.53
CA GLU A 506 41.43 0.33 -23.29
C GLU A 506 40.37 -0.45 -22.51
N ASN A 507 40.18 -1.72 -22.87
CA ASN A 507 39.33 -2.69 -22.14
C ASN A 507 37.95 -2.13 -21.75
N LEU A 508 37.17 -1.69 -22.75
CA LEU A 508 35.89 -1.02 -22.54
C LEU A 508 34.72 -2.03 -22.53
N LYS A 509 33.83 -1.87 -21.56
CA LYS A 509 32.56 -2.63 -21.43
C LYS A 509 31.38 -1.69 -21.69
N LEU A 510 30.48 -2.11 -22.56
CA LEU A 510 29.15 -1.51 -22.72
C LEU A 510 28.14 -2.43 -22.03
N ALA A 511 27.61 -2.00 -20.90
CA ALA A 511 26.50 -2.67 -20.23
C ALA A 511 25.19 -2.02 -20.64
N VAL A 512 24.19 -2.85 -20.95
CA VAL A 512 22.82 -2.43 -21.29
C VAL A 512 21.80 -3.20 -20.44
N GLY A 513 22.18 -3.70 -19.27
CA GLY A 513 21.27 -4.34 -18.32
C GLY A 513 20.60 -5.60 -18.84
N TYR A 514 19.29 -5.73 -18.63
CA TYR A 514 18.51 -6.94 -18.91
C TYR A 514 17.31 -6.66 -19.81
N PHE A 515 17.06 -7.58 -20.75
CA PHE A 515 15.94 -7.55 -21.68
C PHE A 515 15.16 -8.86 -21.52
N ASP A 516 13.86 -8.83 -21.82
CA ASP A 516 12.98 -9.99 -21.77
C ASP A 516 13.51 -11.19 -22.58
N GLU A 517 13.53 -11.10 -23.92
CA GLU A 517 14.07 -12.17 -24.76
C GLU A 517 15.39 -11.79 -25.42
N ALA A 518 15.34 -11.00 -26.50
CA ALA A 518 16.45 -10.94 -27.44
C ALA A 518 16.75 -9.52 -27.87
N ASN A 519 18.03 -9.18 -27.98
CA ASN A 519 18.50 -7.84 -28.34
C ASN A 519 19.68 -7.85 -29.33
N GLU A 520 19.81 -6.76 -30.07
CA GLU A 520 21.00 -6.45 -30.87
C GLU A 520 21.42 -4.98 -30.64
N VAL A 521 22.65 -4.78 -30.19
CA VAL A 521 23.19 -3.49 -29.74
C VAL A 521 24.16 -2.94 -30.78
N TYR A 522 23.90 -1.72 -31.24
CA TYR A 522 24.69 -1.00 -32.21
C TYR A 522 25.24 0.30 -31.64
N VAL A 523 26.52 0.60 -31.92
CA VAL A 523 27.14 1.90 -31.64
C VAL A 523 27.63 2.51 -32.94
N ASN A 524 27.21 3.75 -33.22
CA ASN A 524 27.51 4.49 -34.45
C ASN A 524 27.22 3.69 -35.75
N GLY A 525 26.20 2.83 -35.73
CA GLY A 525 25.78 1.98 -36.85
C GLY A 525 26.58 0.68 -37.02
N ARG A 526 27.51 0.35 -36.12
CA ARG A 526 28.21 -0.96 -36.07
C ARG A 526 27.59 -1.83 -34.99
N LEU A 527 27.35 -3.11 -35.30
CA LEU A 527 26.95 -4.10 -34.30
C LEU A 527 28.10 -4.26 -33.29
N VAL A 528 27.76 -4.26 -32.01
CA VAL A 528 28.67 -4.40 -30.87
C VAL A 528 28.42 -5.72 -30.12
N GLY A 529 27.15 -6.10 -29.97
CA GLY A 529 26.77 -7.34 -29.29
C GLY A 529 25.29 -7.66 -29.47
N SER A 530 24.89 -8.85 -29.03
CA SER A 530 23.53 -9.37 -29.15
C SER A 530 23.32 -10.57 -28.24
N THR A 531 22.08 -10.75 -27.78
CA THR A 531 21.62 -11.93 -27.02
C THR A 531 20.32 -12.44 -27.67
N GLY A 532 20.13 -13.76 -27.76
CA GLY A 532 18.92 -14.38 -28.36
C GLY A 532 18.69 -14.16 -29.86
N MET A 533 19.73 -13.82 -30.65
CA MET A 533 19.61 -13.40 -32.05
C MET A 533 20.52 -14.20 -33.01
N GLU A 534 19.95 -14.80 -34.07
CA GLU A 534 20.67 -15.27 -35.25
C GLU A 534 20.66 -14.21 -36.38
N PHE A 535 21.81 -13.99 -37.03
CA PHE A 535 21.96 -12.95 -38.06
C PHE A 535 21.78 -13.46 -39.49
N ILE A 536 20.53 -13.55 -39.94
CA ILE A 536 20.20 -13.97 -41.30
C ILE A 536 20.40 -12.79 -42.27
N LYS A 537 21.47 -12.84 -43.09
CA LYS A 537 21.83 -11.82 -44.10
C LYS A 537 22.08 -10.41 -43.52
N GLY A 538 22.46 -10.32 -42.24
CA GLY A 538 22.70 -9.04 -41.55
C GLY A 538 21.44 -8.36 -41.01
N ILE A 539 20.39 -9.15 -40.75
CA ILE A 539 19.21 -8.78 -39.96
C ILE A 539 19.18 -9.74 -38.77
N GLY A 540 19.06 -9.21 -37.54
CA GLY A 540 18.81 -10.03 -36.35
C GLY A 540 17.41 -10.63 -36.39
N VAL A 541 17.34 -11.94 -36.20
CA VAL A 541 16.13 -12.76 -36.08
C VAL A 541 16.20 -13.51 -34.76
N TYR A 542 15.09 -13.57 -34.02
CA TYR A 542 15.01 -14.30 -32.75
C TYR A 542 15.38 -15.78 -32.93
N ASP A 543 16.28 -16.30 -32.08
CA ASP A 543 16.75 -17.69 -32.15
C ASP A 543 15.87 -18.69 -31.38
N GLY A 544 14.89 -18.19 -30.61
CA GLY A 544 13.96 -19.01 -29.82
C GLY A 544 14.48 -19.42 -28.44
N SER A 545 15.60 -18.83 -27.98
CA SER A 545 15.99 -18.89 -26.56
C SER A 545 15.35 -17.73 -25.78
N ASN A 546 14.91 -17.98 -24.54
CA ASN A 546 14.44 -16.92 -23.64
C ASN A 546 15.49 -16.68 -22.52
N PRO A 547 16.44 -15.75 -22.72
CA PRO A 547 17.53 -15.43 -21.79
C PRO A 547 17.22 -14.20 -20.90
N TRP A 548 16.01 -14.08 -20.34
CA TRP A 548 15.58 -12.91 -19.55
C TRP A 548 16.54 -12.50 -18.41
N ASP A 549 17.15 -13.45 -17.68
CA ASP A 549 18.17 -13.19 -16.64
C ASP A 549 19.62 -13.11 -17.18
N VAL A 550 19.81 -12.86 -18.49
CA VAL A 550 21.14 -12.67 -19.08
C VAL A 550 21.49 -11.19 -19.15
N LYS A 551 22.34 -10.77 -18.20
CA LYS A 551 22.94 -9.43 -18.16
C LYS A 551 23.73 -9.15 -19.45
N CYS A 552 23.18 -8.27 -20.27
CA CYS A 552 23.69 -7.92 -21.60
C CYS A 552 24.87 -6.93 -21.48
N VAL A 553 26.09 -7.46 -21.51
CA VAL A 553 27.34 -6.70 -21.37
C VAL A 553 28.35 -7.15 -22.41
N TYR A 554 28.91 -6.19 -23.15
CA TYR A 554 29.72 -6.47 -24.33
C TYR A 554 31.07 -5.75 -24.26
N ASP A 555 32.13 -6.45 -24.65
CA ASP A 555 33.46 -5.87 -24.91
C ASP A 555 33.40 -5.00 -26.17
N ILE A 556 33.88 -3.76 -26.10
CA ILE A 556 33.82 -2.81 -27.23
C ILE A 556 35.20 -2.35 -27.68
N ASP A 557 35.43 -2.41 -28.98
CA ASP A 557 36.60 -1.82 -29.63
C ASP A 557 36.46 -0.29 -29.66
N SER A 558 37.42 0.43 -29.08
CA SER A 558 37.35 1.90 -28.96
C SER A 558 37.27 2.64 -30.31
N SER A 559 37.56 1.99 -31.44
CA SER A 559 37.37 2.56 -32.79
C SER A 559 35.91 2.59 -33.28
N VAL A 560 34.94 2.02 -32.53
CA VAL A 560 33.51 2.25 -32.79
C VAL A 560 33.04 3.60 -32.25
N LEU A 561 33.77 4.18 -31.29
CA LEU A 561 33.44 5.43 -30.60
C LEU A 561 34.03 6.67 -31.28
N ARG A 562 33.44 7.83 -30.99
CA ARG A 562 33.82 9.15 -31.48
C ARG A 562 34.12 10.05 -30.27
N TYR A 563 35.39 10.08 -29.88
CA TYR A 563 35.87 10.91 -28.77
C TYR A 563 35.77 12.40 -29.11
N GLY A 564 35.33 13.21 -28.14
CA GLY A 564 35.08 14.64 -28.27
C GLY A 564 33.90 14.99 -29.19
N LYS A 565 32.92 14.09 -29.36
CA LYS A 565 31.79 14.23 -30.30
C LYS A 565 30.55 13.45 -29.86
N GLU A 566 29.42 13.74 -30.50
CA GLU A 566 28.20 12.94 -30.45
C GLU A 566 28.40 11.52 -31.03
N ASN A 567 27.92 10.55 -30.26
CA ASN A 567 27.78 9.13 -30.58
C ASN A 567 26.29 8.75 -30.53
N THR A 568 25.93 7.71 -31.29
CA THR A 568 24.59 7.12 -31.23
C THR A 568 24.70 5.67 -30.77
N ILE A 569 23.90 5.30 -29.76
CA ILE A 569 23.62 3.90 -29.42
C ILE A 569 22.18 3.59 -29.84
N ALA A 570 21.99 2.43 -30.49
CA ALA A 570 20.70 1.94 -30.92
C ALA A 570 20.59 0.45 -30.58
N ILE A 571 19.50 0.07 -29.92
CA ILE A 571 19.23 -1.31 -29.50
C ILE A 571 17.90 -1.72 -30.11
N ARG A 572 17.88 -2.77 -30.93
CA ARG A 572 16.63 -3.44 -31.30
C ARG A 572 16.41 -4.57 -30.31
N MET A 573 15.16 -4.79 -29.94
CA MET A 573 14.75 -5.98 -29.20
C MET A 573 13.63 -6.74 -29.90
N CYS A 574 13.43 -7.98 -29.46
CA CYS A 574 12.28 -8.83 -29.73
C CYS A 574 11.64 -9.20 -28.37
N ASN A 575 10.32 -9.25 -28.33
CA ASN A 575 9.51 -10.08 -27.43
C ASN A 575 8.59 -10.93 -28.32
N SER A 576 8.49 -12.23 -28.08
CA SER A 576 7.69 -13.18 -28.82
C SER A 576 6.39 -13.57 -28.10
N THR A 577 6.39 -13.54 -26.76
CA THR A 577 5.22 -13.80 -25.89
C THR A 577 5.45 -13.30 -24.46
N GLY A 578 4.53 -12.51 -23.90
CA GLY A 578 4.50 -12.17 -22.47
C GLY A 578 4.83 -10.71 -22.18
N GLY A 579 5.06 -10.38 -20.90
CA GLY A 579 5.43 -9.04 -20.47
C GLY A 579 6.83 -8.67 -20.95
N GLY A 580 6.91 -7.84 -22.00
CA GLY A 580 8.18 -7.58 -22.68
C GLY A 580 9.00 -6.43 -22.11
N GLY A 581 10.11 -6.13 -22.77
CA GLY A 581 10.81 -4.84 -22.66
C GLY A 581 12.27 -4.91 -22.21
N TRP A 582 12.80 -3.71 -21.91
CA TRP A 582 14.10 -3.48 -21.29
C TRP A 582 13.86 -3.20 -19.81
N TYR A 583 13.97 -4.21 -18.95
CA TYR A 583 13.35 -4.17 -17.63
C TYR A 583 14.29 -3.80 -16.47
N ASP A 584 15.60 -3.99 -16.60
CA ASP A 584 16.57 -3.65 -15.54
C ASP A 584 17.94 -3.20 -16.10
N GLY A 585 18.75 -2.57 -15.26
CA GLY A 585 20.09 -2.07 -15.55
C GLY A 585 21.20 -3.08 -15.25
N PRO A 586 22.49 -2.67 -15.28
CA PRO A 586 22.98 -1.30 -15.45
C PRO A 586 23.15 -0.88 -16.91
N ILE A 587 22.94 0.41 -17.19
CA ILE A 587 23.13 1.02 -18.52
C ILE A 587 24.30 2.00 -18.48
N GLY A 588 25.37 1.73 -19.24
CA GLY A 588 26.51 2.64 -19.28
C GLY A 588 27.72 2.12 -20.06
N LEU A 589 28.67 3.03 -20.30
CA LEU A 589 29.99 2.72 -20.85
C LEU A 589 31.04 2.79 -19.72
N TYR A 590 31.82 1.73 -19.58
CA TYR A 590 32.76 1.50 -18.49
C TYR A 590 34.14 1.10 -19.03
N THR A 591 35.17 1.28 -18.20
CA THR A 591 36.39 0.45 -18.25
C THR A 591 36.14 -0.90 -17.57
N GLU A 592 36.93 -1.93 -17.86
CA GLU A 592 36.92 -3.22 -17.16
C GLU A 592 36.95 -3.04 -15.62
N HIS A 593 37.78 -2.12 -15.13
CA HIS A 593 37.95 -1.89 -13.69
C HIS A 593 36.72 -1.23 -13.06
N SER A 594 36.21 -0.14 -13.65
CA SER A 594 34.99 0.51 -13.14
C SER A 594 33.75 -0.37 -13.30
N TYR A 595 33.69 -1.22 -14.34
CA TYR A 595 32.65 -2.24 -14.45
C TYR A 595 32.76 -3.30 -13.35
N ALA A 596 33.96 -3.80 -13.05
CA ALA A 596 34.17 -4.76 -11.96
C ALA A 596 33.84 -4.17 -10.57
N VAL A 597 34.20 -2.90 -10.32
CA VAL A 597 33.82 -2.17 -9.10
C VAL A 597 32.31 -1.91 -9.06
N MET A 598 31.68 -1.62 -10.20
CA MET A 598 30.22 -1.49 -10.29
C MET A 598 29.54 -2.83 -10.00
N GLU A 599 30.01 -3.95 -10.55
CA GLU A 599 29.50 -5.29 -10.26
C GLU A 599 29.73 -5.74 -8.81
N GLU A 600 30.81 -5.32 -8.15
CA GLU A 600 31.04 -5.58 -6.72
C GLU A 600 30.03 -4.79 -5.85
N ASN A 601 29.69 -3.55 -6.24
CA ASN A 601 28.71 -2.72 -5.54
C ASN A 601 27.25 -3.12 -5.85
N ALA A 602 26.93 -3.42 -7.11
CA ALA A 602 25.66 -3.99 -7.54
C ALA A 602 25.48 -5.43 -7.01
N GLY A 603 26.59 -6.11 -6.72
CA GLY A 603 26.68 -7.29 -5.87
C GLY A 603 26.27 -7.07 -4.42
N ASN A 604 25.74 -5.88 -4.04
CA ASN A 604 24.97 -5.65 -2.82
C ASN A 604 23.45 -5.52 -3.03
N ARG A 605 22.95 -5.53 -4.26
CA ARG A 605 21.53 -5.79 -4.52
C ARG A 605 21.26 -7.25 -4.19
N ARG A 606 20.27 -7.50 -3.33
CA ARG A 606 19.87 -8.86 -2.92
C ARG A 606 18.58 -9.32 -3.57
N PHE A 607 17.66 -8.38 -3.85
CA PHE A 607 16.36 -8.69 -4.43
C PHE A 607 16.35 -8.64 -5.95
N PHE A 608 15.79 -9.72 -6.50
CA PHE A 608 15.44 -9.90 -7.91
C PHE A 608 13.94 -10.23 -7.98
N THR A 609 13.30 -9.93 -9.11
CA THR A 609 11.88 -10.25 -9.37
C THR A 609 11.79 -11.04 -10.65
N ALA A 610 11.00 -12.11 -10.65
CA ALA A 610 10.79 -12.98 -11.78
C ALA A 610 9.30 -13.29 -11.94
N THR A 611 8.85 -13.56 -13.17
CA THR A 611 7.52 -14.11 -13.43
C THR A 611 7.63 -15.56 -13.91
N TYR A 612 6.56 -16.32 -13.69
CA TYR A 612 6.41 -17.70 -14.14
C TYR A 612 4.91 -18.02 -14.25
N GLN A 613 4.57 -19.05 -15.02
CA GLN A 613 3.17 -19.45 -15.24
C GLN A 613 2.88 -20.78 -14.54
N PRO A 614 2.27 -20.80 -13.34
CA PRO A 614 2.06 -22.03 -12.60
C PRO A 614 1.01 -22.92 -13.31
N SER A 615 1.38 -24.17 -13.55
CA SER A 615 0.48 -25.19 -14.13
C SER A 615 -0.84 -25.33 -13.36
N VAL A 616 -0.84 -25.06 -12.06
CA VAL A 616 -2.03 -25.13 -11.19
C VAL A 616 -2.89 -23.86 -11.18
N LEU A 617 -2.47 -22.77 -11.83
CA LEU A 617 -3.24 -21.53 -11.98
C LEU A 617 -3.82 -21.33 -13.40
N ASN A 618 -3.75 -22.35 -14.26
CA ASN A 618 -4.34 -22.37 -15.61
C ASN A 618 -3.84 -21.24 -16.55
N GLY A 619 -2.54 -20.90 -16.49
CA GLY A 619 -1.93 -19.87 -17.36
C GLY A 619 -2.04 -18.44 -16.84
N VAL A 620 -2.54 -18.23 -15.62
CA VAL A 620 -2.37 -16.94 -14.92
C VAL A 620 -0.91 -16.80 -14.52
N GLU A 621 -0.20 -15.88 -15.17
CA GLU A 621 1.17 -15.53 -14.79
C GLU A 621 1.25 -14.98 -13.36
N THR A 622 2.35 -15.28 -12.68
CA THR A 622 2.53 -14.98 -11.25
C THR A 622 3.96 -14.54 -11.00
N ALA A 623 4.14 -13.52 -10.17
CA ALA A 623 5.47 -13.06 -9.78
C ALA A 623 6.00 -13.83 -8.56
N TYR A 624 7.32 -13.90 -8.43
CA TYR A 624 8.01 -14.09 -7.16
C TYR A 624 9.18 -13.11 -7.03
N ARG A 625 9.46 -12.71 -5.79
CA ARG A 625 10.70 -12.01 -5.44
C ARG A 625 11.68 -13.00 -4.82
N ILE A 626 12.97 -12.77 -4.98
CA ILE A 626 14.00 -13.64 -4.42
C ILE A 626 15.16 -12.83 -3.86
N TYR A 627 15.49 -13.10 -2.59
CA TYR A 627 16.74 -12.69 -1.95
C TYR A 627 17.81 -13.73 -2.26
N LEU A 628 18.93 -13.27 -2.81
CA LEU A 628 20.16 -14.06 -2.97
C LEU A 628 21.25 -13.48 -2.04
N PRO A 629 21.96 -14.31 -1.26
CA PRO A 629 22.90 -13.82 -0.25
C PRO A 629 24.15 -13.20 -0.88
N LYS A 630 24.88 -12.42 -0.09
CA LYS A 630 26.23 -11.92 -0.44
C LYS A 630 27.11 -13.07 -0.94
N ASP A 631 27.91 -12.78 -1.96
CA ASP A 631 28.73 -13.72 -2.74
C ASP A 631 27.98 -14.76 -3.60
N TYR A 632 26.64 -14.85 -3.64
CA TYR A 632 25.95 -15.85 -4.47
C TYR A 632 26.31 -15.74 -5.97
N MET A 633 26.39 -14.52 -6.51
CA MET A 633 26.79 -14.32 -7.92
C MET A 633 28.32 -14.36 -8.15
N ARG A 634 29.13 -14.72 -7.14
CA ARG A 634 30.59 -14.78 -7.28
C ARG A 634 30.99 -15.87 -8.28
N LYS A 635 31.70 -15.47 -9.33
CA LYS A 635 32.21 -16.37 -10.36
C LYS A 635 33.13 -17.44 -9.76
N GLY A 636 32.77 -18.70 -9.98
CA GLY A 636 33.49 -19.86 -9.43
C GLY A 636 33.01 -20.33 -8.05
N ASP A 637 31.93 -19.75 -7.51
CA ASP A 637 31.26 -20.27 -6.32
C ASP A 637 30.39 -21.50 -6.68
N ASP A 638 30.68 -22.65 -6.06
CA ASP A 638 29.97 -23.92 -6.23
C ASP A 638 29.11 -24.28 -5.00
N ASN A 639 28.93 -23.36 -4.04
CA ASN A 639 28.14 -23.60 -2.84
C ASN A 639 26.65 -23.80 -3.16
N THR A 640 26.03 -24.71 -2.42
CA THR A 640 24.58 -24.93 -2.44
C THR A 640 23.91 -24.45 -1.16
N TYR A 641 22.84 -23.68 -1.34
CA TYR A 641 22.29 -22.80 -0.31
C TYR A 641 21.03 -23.40 0.34
N PRO A 642 20.78 -23.12 1.63
CA PRO A 642 19.46 -23.26 2.24
C PRO A 642 18.43 -22.41 1.48
N VAL A 643 17.16 -22.79 1.53
CA VAL A 643 16.05 -22.07 0.88
C VAL A 643 14.94 -21.85 1.91
N MET A 644 14.39 -20.64 1.95
CA MET A 644 13.18 -20.32 2.70
C MET A 644 12.10 -19.76 1.79
N PHE A 645 10.92 -20.34 1.80
CA PHE A 645 9.73 -19.74 1.19
C PHE A 645 9.05 -18.84 2.22
N LEU A 646 9.03 -17.52 1.99
CA LEU A 646 8.51 -16.50 2.90
C LEU A 646 7.18 -15.95 2.35
N LEU A 647 6.08 -16.41 2.94
CA LEU A 647 4.73 -16.25 2.43
C LEU A 647 4.04 -15.00 3.02
N HIS A 648 3.47 -14.17 2.14
CA HIS A 648 2.90 -12.88 2.54
C HIS A 648 1.52 -12.97 3.22
N GLY A 649 1.18 -11.90 3.95
CA GLY A 649 -0.12 -11.71 4.59
C GLY A 649 -1.27 -11.40 3.61
N ILE A 650 -2.49 -11.28 4.14
CA ILE A 650 -3.68 -10.99 3.33
C ILE A 650 -3.62 -9.57 2.72
N ASN A 651 -4.18 -9.39 1.52
CA ASN A 651 -4.13 -8.19 0.68
C ASN A 651 -2.72 -7.73 0.25
N SER A 652 -1.66 -8.45 0.66
CA SER A 652 -0.26 -8.09 0.41
C SER A 652 0.33 -8.77 -0.85
N THR A 653 1.63 -8.58 -1.08
CA THR A 653 2.48 -9.29 -2.06
C THR A 653 3.86 -9.55 -1.43
N GLY A 654 4.71 -10.35 -2.08
CA GLY A 654 6.10 -10.59 -1.67
C GLY A 654 6.96 -9.30 -1.63
N LYS A 655 6.54 -8.22 -2.31
CA LYS A 655 7.16 -6.90 -2.23
C LYS A 655 7.01 -6.23 -0.85
N SER A 656 6.06 -6.66 -0.02
CA SER A 656 5.91 -6.13 1.34
C SER A 656 7.14 -6.39 2.22
N PHE A 657 7.77 -7.57 2.12
CA PHE A 657 8.97 -7.90 2.89
C PHE A 657 10.18 -7.01 2.54
N GLU A 658 10.28 -6.58 1.29
CA GLU A 658 11.28 -5.61 0.81
C GLU A 658 11.01 -4.21 1.38
N ILE A 659 9.75 -3.77 1.38
CA ILE A 659 9.30 -2.49 1.99
C ILE A 659 9.52 -2.49 3.51
N ASP A 660 9.32 -3.63 4.17
CA ASP A 660 9.64 -3.86 5.59
C ASP A 660 11.16 -3.87 5.87
N GLY A 661 12.03 -3.87 4.85
CA GLY A 661 13.47 -3.83 5.01
C GLY A 661 14.13 -5.16 5.38
N ILE A 662 13.50 -6.32 5.07
CA ILE A 662 14.04 -7.64 5.45
C ILE A 662 15.46 -7.91 4.90
N GLN A 663 15.87 -7.27 3.80
CA GLN A 663 17.23 -7.37 3.27
C GLN A 663 18.27 -6.97 4.33
N SER A 664 18.08 -5.83 5.00
CA SER A 664 19.02 -5.34 6.02
C SER A 664 19.14 -6.31 7.20
N VAL A 665 18.02 -6.92 7.59
CA VAL A 665 17.95 -7.92 8.66
C VAL A 665 18.68 -9.22 8.26
N LEU A 666 18.54 -9.66 7.01
CA LEU A 666 19.24 -10.82 6.45
C LEU A 666 20.75 -10.56 6.30
N ASP A 667 21.13 -9.47 5.64
CA ASP A 667 22.54 -9.10 5.39
C ASP A 667 23.30 -8.92 6.71
N GLU A 668 22.75 -8.19 7.68
CA GLU A 668 23.37 -8.01 9.00
C GLU A 668 23.53 -9.34 9.75
N ALA A 669 22.53 -10.21 9.71
CA ALA A 669 22.56 -11.50 10.40
C ALA A 669 23.51 -12.51 9.75
N ILE A 670 23.65 -12.47 8.41
CA ILE A 670 24.61 -13.29 7.66
C ILE A 670 26.03 -12.79 7.89
N GLU A 671 26.29 -11.48 7.80
CA GLU A 671 27.63 -10.91 8.00
C GLU A 671 28.14 -11.11 9.44
N LYS A 672 27.23 -11.04 10.43
CA LYS A 672 27.54 -11.35 11.84
C LYS A 672 27.59 -12.86 12.13
N GLY A 673 27.47 -13.73 11.11
CA GLY A 673 27.51 -15.19 11.22
C GLY A 673 26.39 -15.81 12.06
N GLN A 674 25.33 -15.04 12.33
CA GLN A 674 24.21 -15.46 13.18
C GLN A 674 23.34 -16.51 12.47
N ILE A 675 23.08 -16.29 11.18
CA ILE A 675 22.40 -17.24 10.29
C ILE A 675 23.33 -17.66 9.15
N ASP A 676 23.10 -18.82 8.56
CA ASP A 676 23.80 -19.24 7.34
C ASP A 676 23.34 -18.39 6.14
N PRO A 677 24.24 -18.08 5.18
CA PRO A 677 23.86 -17.55 3.87
C PRO A 677 22.80 -18.43 3.23
N MET A 678 21.70 -17.83 2.75
CA MET A 678 20.53 -18.57 2.26
C MET A 678 19.73 -17.79 1.22
N ILE A 679 19.03 -18.53 0.36
CA ILE A 679 18.05 -18.01 -0.58
C ILE A 679 16.72 -17.80 0.17
N VAL A 680 16.03 -16.68 -0.05
CA VAL A 680 14.66 -16.46 0.44
C VAL A 680 13.74 -16.11 -0.72
N VAL A 681 12.74 -16.94 -0.97
CA VAL A 681 11.77 -16.82 -2.06
C VAL A 681 10.46 -16.29 -1.50
N MET A 682 9.98 -15.16 -2.01
CA MET A 682 8.73 -14.51 -1.61
C MET A 682 7.76 -14.55 -2.79
N PRO A 683 6.95 -15.62 -2.95
CA PRO A 683 5.94 -15.69 -4.00
C PRO A 683 4.83 -14.67 -3.78
N ASP A 684 4.21 -14.23 -4.88
CA ASP A 684 2.91 -13.57 -4.84
C ASP A 684 1.79 -14.61 -4.99
N ASP A 685 0.64 -14.35 -4.37
CA ASP A 685 -0.63 -15.02 -4.69
C ASP A 685 -1.53 -14.02 -5.45
N PRO A 686 -1.88 -14.25 -6.73
CA PRO A 686 -2.70 -13.32 -7.51
C PRO A 686 -4.10 -12.99 -6.96
N SER A 687 -4.60 -13.75 -5.97
CA SER A 687 -5.84 -13.41 -5.26
C SER A 687 -5.64 -12.56 -4.00
N LYS A 688 -4.38 -12.43 -3.54
CA LYS A 688 -3.93 -11.83 -2.27
C LYS A 688 -4.66 -12.34 -1.02
N ARG A 689 -5.37 -13.47 -1.12
CA ARG A 689 -6.34 -14.00 -0.16
C ARG A 689 -6.35 -15.54 -0.15
N SER A 690 -5.28 -16.16 -0.62
CA SER A 690 -5.19 -17.61 -0.85
C SER A 690 -5.20 -18.51 0.40
N PHE A 691 -4.80 -17.97 1.56
CA PHE A 691 -4.31 -18.73 2.72
C PHE A 691 -3.23 -19.77 2.38
N TRP A 692 -2.60 -19.67 1.20
CA TRP A 692 -1.62 -20.60 0.64
C TRP A 692 -2.13 -22.07 0.59
N MET A 693 -3.45 -22.25 0.46
CA MET A 693 -4.10 -23.57 0.44
C MET A 693 -4.45 -24.03 -0.98
N GLY A 694 -4.66 -25.35 -1.16
CA GLY A 694 -5.35 -25.91 -2.34
C GLY A 694 -4.57 -25.80 -3.65
N LYS A 695 -4.88 -24.80 -4.48
CA LYS A 695 -4.09 -24.53 -5.71
C LYS A 695 -2.80 -23.77 -5.41
N TYR A 696 -2.81 -22.87 -4.42
CA TYR A 696 -1.65 -22.08 -4.02
C TYR A 696 -0.64 -22.88 -3.19
N GLU A 697 -1.15 -23.85 -2.42
CA GLU A 697 -0.35 -24.93 -1.79
C GLU A 697 0.54 -25.62 -2.84
N LYS A 698 -0.06 -26.12 -3.92
CA LYS A 698 0.65 -26.78 -5.03
C LYS A 698 1.50 -25.83 -5.87
N MET A 699 1.10 -24.56 -5.98
CA MET A 699 1.89 -23.53 -6.66
C MET A 699 3.27 -23.41 -6.01
N VAL A 700 3.30 -23.32 -4.68
CA VAL A 700 4.55 -23.31 -3.91
C VAL A 700 5.26 -24.67 -3.97
N THR A 701 4.57 -25.78 -3.70
CA THR A 701 5.22 -27.08 -3.44
C THR A 701 5.50 -27.95 -4.67
N LYS A 702 5.00 -27.57 -5.85
CA LYS A 702 5.31 -28.22 -7.13
C LYS A 702 5.93 -27.23 -8.10
N ASP A 703 5.17 -26.22 -8.51
CA ASP A 703 5.52 -25.41 -9.68
C ASP A 703 6.70 -24.48 -9.38
N LEU A 704 6.61 -23.67 -8.32
CA LEU A 704 7.69 -22.80 -7.89
C LEU A 704 8.84 -23.57 -7.23
N TRP A 705 8.57 -24.70 -6.57
CA TRP A 705 9.66 -25.57 -6.09
C TRP A 705 10.53 -26.08 -7.24
N GLN A 706 9.91 -26.54 -8.32
CA GLN A 706 10.61 -26.97 -9.53
C GLN A 706 11.39 -25.82 -10.18
N GLU A 707 10.75 -24.65 -10.33
CA GLU A 707 11.37 -23.41 -10.82
C GLU A 707 12.67 -23.11 -10.04
N ILE A 708 12.55 -22.92 -8.71
CA ILE A 708 13.66 -22.56 -7.84
C ILE A 708 14.77 -23.63 -7.79
N THR A 709 14.43 -24.92 -7.82
CA THR A 709 15.44 -26.00 -7.84
C THR A 709 16.08 -26.23 -9.21
N SER A 710 15.52 -25.67 -10.29
CA SER A 710 16.14 -25.69 -11.63
C SER A 710 17.00 -24.44 -11.93
N GLY A 711 16.59 -23.26 -11.46
CA GLY A 711 17.28 -22.00 -11.72
C GLY A 711 18.43 -21.68 -10.75
N TYR A 712 18.41 -22.21 -9.52
CA TYR A 712 19.30 -21.75 -8.44
C TYR A 712 20.07 -22.90 -7.78
N ARG A 713 21.23 -22.59 -7.18
CA ARG A 713 22.09 -23.55 -6.45
C ARG A 713 21.48 -23.92 -5.09
N VAL A 714 20.39 -24.68 -5.11
CA VAL A 714 19.70 -25.19 -3.93
C VAL A 714 20.44 -26.40 -3.34
N SER A 715 20.51 -26.51 -2.01
CA SER A 715 21.03 -27.71 -1.33
C SER A 715 20.12 -28.93 -1.55
N GLU A 716 20.65 -30.14 -1.61
CA GLU A 716 19.81 -31.37 -1.65
C GLU A 716 19.25 -31.78 -0.27
N GLU A 717 19.58 -31.04 0.80
CA GLU A 717 19.23 -31.41 2.17
C GLU A 717 17.93 -30.74 2.62
N VAL A 718 16.85 -31.51 2.67
CA VAL A 718 15.53 -31.11 3.22
C VAL A 718 15.64 -30.45 4.60
N SER A 719 16.61 -30.85 5.43
CA SER A 719 16.85 -30.26 6.76
C SER A 719 17.36 -28.80 6.74
N ARG A 720 17.77 -28.31 5.56
CA ARG A 720 18.21 -26.94 5.25
C ARG A 720 17.14 -26.13 4.49
N HIS A 721 15.91 -26.65 4.39
CA HIS A 721 14.80 -25.97 3.71
C HIS A 721 13.67 -25.63 4.67
N TYR A 722 13.09 -24.44 4.46
CA TYR A 722 12.17 -23.82 5.40
C TYR A 722 10.97 -23.21 4.68
N VAL A 723 9.85 -23.15 5.39
CA VAL A 723 8.71 -22.31 5.02
C VAL A 723 8.37 -21.39 6.19
N ALA A 724 8.13 -20.12 5.88
CA ALA A 724 7.96 -19.03 6.82
C ALA A 724 6.82 -18.11 6.33
N GLY A 725 6.24 -17.31 7.21
CA GLY A 725 5.29 -16.28 6.79
C GLY A 725 4.64 -15.55 7.94
N CYS A 726 3.92 -14.48 7.58
CA CYS A 726 3.24 -13.58 8.50
C CYS A 726 1.72 -13.63 8.28
N SER A 727 0.90 -13.60 9.33
CA SER A 727 -0.57 -13.55 9.21
C SER A 727 -1.15 -14.74 8.41
N MET A 728 -1.91 -14.48 7.35
CA MET A 728 -2.32 -15.45 6.32
C MET A 728 -1.16 -16.35 5.84
N GLY A 729 0.03 -15.77 5.64
CA GLY A 729 1.24 -16.48 5.26
C GLY A 729 1.84 -17.31 6.40
N GLY A 730 1.68 -16.90 7.66
CA GLY A 730 2.14 -17.67 8.82
C GLY A 730 1.31 -18.95 9.02
N ALA A 731 0.00 -18.85 8.81
CA ALA A 731 -0.86 -20.03 8.74
C ALA A 731 -0.57 -20.89 7.50
N GLY A 732 -0.39 -20.25 6.34
CA GLY A 732 0.01 -20.91 5.09
C GLY A 732 1.31 -21.69 5.19
N ALA A 733 2.31 -21.15 5.90
CA ALA A 733 3.60 -21.79 6.14
C ALA A 733 3.45 -23.03 7.03
N MET A 734 2.72 -22.91 8.15
CA MET A 734 2.44 -24.04 9.02
C MET A 734 1.62 -25.13 8.30
N HIS A 735 0.66 -24.73 7.46
CA HIS A 735 -0.14 -25.63 6.63
C HIS A 735 0.70 -26.39 5.60
N ILE A 736 1.48 -25.67 4.78
CA ILE A 736 2.32 -26.25 3.73
C ILE A 736 3.39 -27.16 4.34
N GLY A 737 4.13 -26.69 5.36
CA GLY A 737 5.22 -27.46 5.96
C GLY A 737 4.75 -28.78 6.57
N LEU A 738 3.65 -28.76 7.34
CA LEU A 738 3.08 -29.97 7.96
C LEU A 738 2.53 -30.98 6.94
N LYS A 739 2.19 -30.54 5.73
CA LYS A 739 1.79 -31.42 4.61
C LYS A 739 2.97 -31.97 3.81
N HIS A 740 4.07 -31.23 3.74
CA HIS A 740 5.20 -31.49 2.85
C HIS A 740 6.54 -31.71 3.61
N PRO A 741 6.64 -32.74 4.47
CA PRO A 741 7.90 -33.10 5.15
C PRO A 741 9.04 -33.48 4.18
N GLU A 742 8.73 -33.81 2.93
CA GLU A 742 9.70 -34.08 1.88
C GLU A 742 10.37 -32.81 1.30
N LEU A 743 9.83 -31.63 1.60
CA LEU A 743 10.35 -30.33 1.11
C LEU A 743 10.93 -29.45 2.23
N PHE A 744 10.41 -29.54 3.47
CA PHE A 744 10.75 -28.60 4.54
C PHE A 744 11.12 -29.27 5.88
N GLY A 745 12.34 -28.99 6.37
CA GLY A 745 12.82 -29.42 7.69
C GLY A 745 12.56 -28.43 8.83
N GLY A 746 12.10 -27.22 8.53
CA GLY A 746 11.73 -26.22 9.53
C GLY A 746 10.59 -25.31 9.09
N ILE A 747 9.83 -24.84 10.07
CA ILE A 747 8.60 -24.05 9.86
C ILE A 747 8.63 -22.86 10.81
N ILE A 748 8.37 -21.67 10.28
CA ILE A 748 8.26 -20.41 11.02
C ILE A 748 6.87 -19.82 10.81
N SER A 749 6.22 -19.37 11.89
CA SER A 749 4.97 -18.62 11.82
C SER A 749 5.05 -17.36 12.68
N PHE A 750 4.88 -16.19 12.06
CA PHE A 750 4.66 -14.93 12.77
C PHE A 750 3.16 -14.60 12.75
N TYR A 751 2.57 -14.46 13.94
CA TYR A 751 1.14 -14.16 14.15
C TYR A 751 0.22 -14.92 13.18
N GLY A 752 0.38 -16.24 13.19
CA GLY A 752 -0.23 -17.12 12.19
C GLY A 752 -1.74 -17.16 12.30
N ALA A 753 -2.44 -16.85 11.21
CA ALA A 753 -3.90 -16.87 11.08
C ALA A 753 -4.53 -18.30 11.13
N PHE A 754 -4.10 -19.14 12.07
CA PHE A 754 -4.41 -20.57 12.15
C PHE A 754 -5.92 -20.93 12.09
N PRO A 755 -6.86 -20.17 12.68
CA PRO A 755 -8.29 -20.51 12.66
C PRO A 755 -8.89 -20.66 11.25
N TYR A 756 -8.30 -19.99 10.24
CA TYR A 756 -8.75 -20.02 8.86
C TYR A 756 -8.18 -21.19 8.03
N THR A 757 -7.40 -22.10 8.65
CA THR A 757 -6.74 -23.23 7.98
C THR A 757 -7.07 -24.58 8.64
N ASP A 758 -6.53 -25.69 8.13
CA ASP A 758 -6.63 -27.00 8.80
C ASP A 758 -5.39 -27.40 9.61
N VAL A 759 -4.47 -26.47 9.89
CA VAL A 759 -3.24 -26.64 10.70
C VAL A 759 -3.44 -27.47 11.98
N GLU A 760 -4.38 -27.09 12.85
CA GLU A 760 -4.67 -27.84 14.09
C GLU A 760 -5.21 -29.25 13.80
N LYS A 761 -6.06 -29.37 12.76
CA LYS A 761 -6.70 -30.63 12.34
C LYS A 761 -5.68 -31.57 11.67
N LEU A 762 -4.60 -31.04 11.09
CA LEU A 762 -3.45 -31.78 10.56
C LEU A 762 -2.60 -32.28 11.73
N ALA A 763 -2.10 -31.39 12.59
CA ALA A 763 -1.25 -31.75 13.73
C ALA A 763 -1.95 -32.71 14.70
N THR A 764 -3.26 -32.58 14.91
CA THR A 764 -4.07 -33.51 15.70
C THR A 764 -3.99 -34.94 15.17
N LYS A 765 -4.03 -35.13 13.85
CA LYS A 765 -3.93 -36.45 13.18
C LYS A 765 -2.50 -36.99 13.11
N MET A 766 -1.50 -36.10 13.08
CA MET A 766 -0.09 -36.50 13.00
C MET A 766 0.41 -37.11 14.31
N THR A 767 1.30 -38.09 14.19
CA THR A 767 2.05 -38.67 15.31
C THR A 767 3.08 -37.69 15.85
N LYS A 768 3.58 -37.95 17.07
CA LYS A 768 4.71 -37.21 17.65
C LYS A 768 5.92 -37.28 16.73
N GLU A 769 6.18 -38.44 16.13
CA GLU A 769 7.36 -38.73 15.32
C GLU A 769 7.35 -37.95 14.01
N GLN A 770 6.17 -37.79 13.39
CA GLN A 770 5.99 -36.91 12.21
C GLN A 770 6.23 -35.44 12.58
N LEU A 771 5.63 -34.96 13.67
CA LEU A 771 5.75 -33.57 14.10
C LEU A 771 7.16 -33.22 14.62
N ALA A 772 7.88 -34.18 15.20
CA ALA A 772 9.26 -34.02 15.66
C ALA A 772 10.30 -34.10 14.53
N GLY A 773 9.90 -34.37 13.28
CA GLY A 773 10.75 -34.23 12.11
C GLY A 773 11.08 -32.77 11.77
N TYR A 774 10.27 -31.82 12.24
CA TYR A 774 10.41 -30.39 11.96
C TYR A 774 11.04 -29.62 13.12
N ARG A 775 11.77 -28.55 12.79
CA ARG A 775 12.04 -27.44 13.72
C ARG A 775 10.91 -26.43 13.61
N LEU A 776 9.95 -26.48 14.53
CA LEU A 776 8.79 -25.59 14.57
C LEU A 776 9.07 -24.35 15.44
N TRP A 777 8.85 -23.16 14.91
CA TRP A 777 8.96 -21.88 15.62
C TRP A 777 7.70 -21.02 15.39
N MET A 778 7.20 -20.39 16.47
CA MET A 778 6.01 -19.55 16.45
C MET A 778 6.18 -18.33 17.37
N ALA A 779 5.74 -17.16 16.93
CA ALA A 779 5.59 -15.97 17.77
C ALA A 779 4.40 -15.11 17.35
N CYS A 780 3.66 -14.59 18.32
CA CYS A 780 2.54 -13.67 18.10
C CYS A 780 2.63 -12.50 19.07
N GLY A 781 2.08 -11.35 18.68
CA GLY A 781 1.88 -10.23 19.58
C GLY A 781 0.77 -10.51 20.60
N ASN A 782 0.82 -9.90 21.78
CA ASN A 782 -0.33 -9.80 22.69
C ASN A 782 -1.24 -8.58 22.37
N GLU A 783 -0.78 -7.67 21.52
CA GLU A 783 -1.57 -6.58 20.90
C GLU A 783 -1.91 -6.97 19.44
N ASP A 784 -1.98 -8.28 19.14
CA ASP A 784 -2.32 -8.79 17.82
C ASP A 784 -3.80 -8.59 17.52
N LEU A 785 -4.09 -7.81 16.47
CA LEU A 785 -5.42 -7.30 16.16
C LEU A 785 -6.44 -8.36 15.73
N TYR A 786 -6.04 -9.63 15.59
CA TYR A 786 -6.92 -10.76 15.31
C TYR A 786 -6.90 -11.82 16.43
N ASP A 787 -6.38 -11.49 17.62
CA ASP A 787 -6.19 -12.40 18.76
C ASP A 787 -5.46 -13.72 18.40
N PHE A 788 -4.62 -13.72 17.35
CA PHE A 788 -3.98 -14.95 16.86
C PHE A 788 -3.03 -15.61 17.87
N TYR A 789 -2.66 -14.92 18.94
CA TYR A 789 -1.90 -15.52 20.05
C TYR A 789 -2.69 -16.62 20.76
N GLU A 790 -4.02 -16.52 20.89
CA GLU A 790 -4.82 -17.60 21.50
C GLU A 790 -4.77 -18.87 20.63
N ALA A 791 -4.95 -18.72 19.31
CA ALA A 791 -4.89 -19.84 18.36
C ALA A 791 -3.49 -20.48 18.33
N GLN A 792 -2.45 -19.64 18.41
CA GLN A 792 -1.06 -20.07 18.49
C GLN A 792 -0.76 -20.79 19.83
N GLU A 793 -1.28 -20.30 20.96
CA GLU A 793 -1.16 -20.95 22.27
C GLU A 793 -1.88 -22.29 22.31
N ASN A 794 -3.08 -22.38 21.74
CA ASN A 794 -3.85 -23.63 21.66
C ASN A 794 -3.08 -24.67 20.83
N PHE A 795 -2.47 -24.26 19.71
CA PHE A 795 -1.63 -25.13 18.89
C PHE A 795 -0.31 -25.53 19.58
N SER A 796 0.34 -24.58 20.28
CA SER A 796 1.51 -24.81 21.16
C SER A 796 1.21 -25.83 22.26
N ARG A 797 0.01 -25.76 22.86
CA ARG A 797 -0.48 -26.72 23.85
C ARG A 797 -0.67 -28.11 23.25
N LEU A 798 -1.30 -28.22 22.07
CA LEU A 798 -1.44 -29.47 21.31
C LEU A 798 -0.08 -30.13 21.00
N LEU A 799 0.92 -29.34 20.56
CA LEU A 799 2.29 -29.83 20.34
C LEU A 799 2.96 -30.27 21.65
N THR A 800 2.75 -29.53 22.74
CA THR A 800 3.27 -29.85 24.08
C THR A 800 2.68 -31.15 24.63
N GLU A 801 1.37 -31.37 24.49
CA GLU A 801 0.67 -32.59 24.91
C GLU A 801 1.11 -33.82 24.10
N LYS A 802 1.38 -33.64 22.80
CA LYS A 802 2.03 -34.66 21.95
C LYS A 802 3.53 -34.83 22.26
N GLY A 803 4.11 -34.00 23.12
CA GLY A 803 5.52 -34.04 23.51
C GLY A 803 6.48 -33.70 22.38
N VAL A 804 6.10 -32.79 21.48
CA VAL A 804 6.89 -32.30 20.34
C VAL A 804 7.68 -31.06 20.75
N LYS A 805 8.99 -31.04 20.48
CA LYS A 805 9.83 -29.87 20.75
C LYS A 805 9.59 -28.79 19.68
N HIS A 806 9.18 -27.61 20.13
CA HIS A 806 8.96 -26.42 19.31
C HIS A 806 9.36 -25.17 20.11
N TYR A 807 9.48 -24.03 19.44
CA TYR A 807 9.53 -22.71 20.08
C TYR A 807 8.18 -22.03 19.95
N HIS A 808 7.74 -21.39 21.02
CA HIS A 808 6.52 -20.61 21.09
C HIS A 808 6.78 -19.39 21.99
N THR A 809 6.37 -18.20 21.56
CA THR A 809 6.36 -17.01 22.40
C THR A 809 5.15 -16.13 22.12
N VAL A 810 4.73 -15.38 23.13
CA VAL A 810 3.80 -14.26 23.03
C VAL A 810 4.49 -13.10 23.74
N GLU A 811 4.76 -12.04 22.99
CA GLU A 811 5.57 -10.88 23.41
C GLU A 811 4.82 -9.59 23.11
N ASP A 812 5.21 -8.49 23.75
CA ASP A 812 4.57 -7.18 23.56
C ASP A 812 4.68 -6.70 22.10
N GLY A 813 3.55 -6.36 21.48
CA GLY A 813 3.49 -5.75 20.15
C GLY A 813 2.33 -6.22 19.25
N ILE A 814 2.23 -5.58 18.09
CA ILE A 814 1.06 -5.59 17.18
C ILE A 814 1.19 -6.53 15.97
N HIS A 815 0.09 -6.70 15.24
CA HIS A 815 0.00 -7.48 13.98
C HIS A 815 0.73 -6.81 12.79
N GLY A 816 2.06 -6.69 12.85
CA GLY A 816 2.83 -5.95 11.84
C GLY A 816 4.34 -6.17 11.85
N SER A 817 5.05 -5.47 10.95
CA SER A 817 6.50 -5.63 10.76
C SER A 817 7.35 -5.16 11.93
N SER A 818 6.85 -4.21 12.72
CA SER A 818 7.39 -3.86 14.04
C SER A 818 7.52 -5.06 14.99
N PHE A 819 6.65 -6.07 14.88
CA PHE A 819 6.73 -7.30 15.68
C PHE A 819 7.60 -8.38 15.05
N TYR A 820 7.43 -8.71 13.76
CA TYR A 820 8.13 -9.88 13.21
C TYR A 820 9.62 -9.63 12.92
N LEU A 821 10.02 -8.42 12.50
CA LEU A 821 11.42 -8.14 12.13
C LEU A 821 12.40 -8.36 13.30
N PRO A 822 12.14 -7.87 14.55
CA PRO A 822 12.99 -8.18 15.71
C PRO A 822 13.06 -9.67 16.09
N GLN A 823 12.09 -10.47 15.63
CA GLN A 823 12.02 -11.91 15.91
C GLN A 823 12.65 -12.75 14.79
N PHE A 824 12.71 -12.23 13.56
CA PHE A 824 13.02 -12.99 12.35
C PHE A 824 14.35 -13.74 12.44
N VAL A 825 15.43 -13.06 12.86
CA VAL A 825 16.76 -13.69 13.03
C VAL A 825 16.73 -14.78 14.10
N LYS A 826 15.97 -14.61 15.19
CA LYS A 826 15.79 -15.63 16.23
C LYS A 826 15.11 -16.88 15.66
N ALA A 827 14.09 -16.68 14.83
CA ALA A 827 13.33 -17.76 14.18
C ALA A 827 14.18 -18.54 13.16
N VAL A 828 14.89 -17.84 12.27
CA VAL A 828 15.81 -18.44 11.28
C VAL A 828 16.91 -19.24 11.99
N ARG A 829 17.50 -18.70 13.06
CA ARG A 829 18.49 -19.43 13.88
C ARG A 829 17.91 -20.72 14.46
N TYR A 830 16.71 -20.67 15.04
CA TYR A 830 16.07 -21.85 15.62
C TYR A 830 15.84 -22.95 14.59
N VAL A 831 15.40 -22.61 13.37
CA VAL A 831 15.21 -23.60 12.29
C VAL A 831 16.52 -24.03 11.61
N GLN A 832 17.60 -23.25 11.69
CA GLN A 832 18.95 -23.72 11.35
C GLN A 832 19.57 -24.60 12.46
N GLY A 833 19.09 -24.48 13.71
CA GLY A 833 19.60 -25.21 14.87
C GLY A 833 20.76 -24.51 15.61
N LYS A 834 20.81 -23.17 15.53
CA LYS A 834 21.83 -22.27 16.09
C LYS A 834 21.36 -21.52 17.36
#